data_AF-A0A517PGD7-F1
#
_entry.id   AF-A0A517PGD7-F1
#
_cell.length_a   1.000
_cell.length_b   1.000
_cell.length_c   1.000
_cell.angle_alpha   90.00
_cell.angle_beta   90.00
_cell.angle_gamma   90.00
#
_symmetry.space_group_name_H-M   'P 1'
#
loop_
_entity.id
_entity.type
_entity.pdbx_description
1 polymer ?
#
loop_
_entity_poly.entity_id
_entity_poly.type
_entity_poly.pdbx_seq_one_letter_code
_entity_poly.pdbx_strand_id
1 'polypeptide(L)'
;MPKMEFDFQGLIQLLAKNLYSEKRVFIRELIQNAHDGILRRESREPDGFSPRIDVESRPDELQFIIRDNGLGMDFNDIGEYLAVIGRGATRLEKGDVTGLVGQFGIGFLSAFIVAERVEVETRKVGDDDGWKWSNSGTQDYTVTKVSKDSFGTTVTVFLKGEEDKGVIHPEEVDNVIRKYADMLKVPIHLNGSREPINQMIMPWERDDLNRETRTRETQDYLAKTMADSPLAIIDVDIADPGPTQGVLYISDQRSLPNHEQPPGRVRLYLQRMFLCETTDLLPPWARFVRGVINTSAITPTAARDNFVRDEVTDRIKEEFGHLIIEQLRELSLDEPQRFQRILKYHDIGIKAACYEYDELFRNVANLLEWRTNCGGKSSEEESYSGFYWRRLPEILSALPKSESGPQALPCFATAFSANQYFNMAESANSLVIDASGPFEMLLLEQYAKFKDVSIKIIRVDQVDDPNIFRHLEEHQEEVRFQRLATRMEQVVKPRGRSIRVEARKFKPTELAALIRTTERSEMHQQAEDLLNQPNTPQSMREMAETLLQMTSAEAMRLTINADNSLIRDIAEHPELFGEPDVDEILSGIYNNAILFNQDLLTTENTQILNQQMHRLLVKHWETVSEMEEAMILQPERDQPKLDVVPAKNPERQHRCVFMVTPEAAEFDDVIDAVRTVVEDYWKCELLLARDLKQKSTDGIRRLMNRADAFIVESTTGQPQVMLETGAVRFDPRSRPFVLLRDETHELREDMPFDPGDQNCIDYSGRADKALAEYLDHEMQKDVNVAQLLKDSARQRFLSPRRLIELFKPVTLDALMVRTLVSRFPTEERWRKVTAEDLADCLDEHKGFASILLDNVHKSLN
;
A
#
# COMPACT_ATOMS: atom_id res chain seq x y z
N MET A 1 11.79 54.30 43.89
CA MET A 1 11.63 52.88 43.55
C MET A 1 11.81 52.75 42.04
N PRO A 2 12.67 51.85 41.54
CA PRO A 2 12.68 51.53 40.11
C PRO A 2 11.30 51.00 39.70
N LYS A 3 10.80 51.43 38.54
CA LYS A 3 9.54 50.95 37.95
C LYS A 3 9.89 49.92 36.87
N MET A 4 9.02 48.92 36.68
CA MET A 4 9.14 48.04 35.50
C MET A 4 8.98 48.88 34.23
N GLU A 5 9.89 48.67 33.28
CA GLU A 5 9.84 49.28 31.96
C GLU A 5 9.10 48.36 30.99
N PHE A 6 8.34 48.94 30.07
CA PHE A 6 7.51 48.22 29.12
C PHE A 6 8.04 48.45 27.69
N ASP A 7 8.43 47.38 27.01
CA ASP A 7 8.84 47.39 25.61
C ASP A 7 7.66 47.02 24.71
N PHE A 8 7.11 48.02 24.03
CA PHE A 8 5.97 47.85 23.13
C PHE A 8 6.37 47.11 21.84
N GLN A 9 7.56 47.39 21.30
CA GLN A 9 8.03 46.70 20.10
C GLN A 9 8.31 45.22 20.40
N GLY A 10 8.92 44.94 21.55
CA GLY A 10 9.10 43.58 22.05
C GLY A 10 7.77 42.83 22.23
N LEU A 11 6.72 43.50 22.72
CA LEU A 11 5.39 42.90 22.79
C LEU A 11 4.80 42.59 21.41
N ILE A 12 4.84 43.52 20.46
CA ILE A 12 4.36 43.26 19.08
C ILE A 12 5.11 42.08 18.46
N GLN A 13 6.43 42.02 18.63
CA GLN A 13 7.25 40.90 18.13
C GLN A 13 6.88 39.57 18.81
N LEU A 14 6.56 39.59 20.11
CA LEU A 14 6.12 38.40 20.84
C LEU A 14 4.73 37.94 20.39
N LEU A 15 3.78 38.86 20.21
CA LEU A 15 2.46 38.57 19.65
C LEU A 15 2.59 37.94 18.25
N ALA A 16 3.45 38.51 17.40
CA ALA A 16 3.73 38.03 16.06
C ALA A 16 4.41 36.65 16.02
N LYS A 17 5.28 36.33 17.00
CA LYS A 17 6.02 35.06 17.06
C LYS A 17 5.25 33.92 17.73
N ASN A 18 4.44 34.21 18.75
CA ASN A 18 3.91 33.19 19.67
C ASN A 18 2.38 33.09 19.73
N LEU A 19 1.61 34.09 19.28
CA LEU A 19 0.14 34.08 19.36
C LEU A 19 -0.55 34.07 17.98
N TYR A 20 0.13 34.53 16.93
CA TYR A 20 -0.41 34.58 15.58
C TYR A 20 0.58 33.93 14.60
N SER A 21 0.50 32.62 14.45
CA SER A 21 1.34 31.88 13.48
C SER A 21 1.03 32.25 12.02
N GLU A 22 -0.17 32.76 11.74
CA GLU A 22 -0.61 33.20 10.42
C GLU A 22 -0.80 34.72 10.35
N LYS A 23 -0.17 35.36 9.36
CA LYS A 23 -0.31 36.82 9.10
C LYS A 23 -1.75 37.27 8.84
N ARG A 24 -2.66 36.36 8.50
CA ARG A 24 -4.06 36.64 8.10
C ARG A 24 -5.00 36.88 9.29
N VAL A 25 -4.54 36.57 10.51
CA VAL A 25 -5.40 36.64 11.71
C VAL A 25 -5.88 38.07 12.00
N PHE A 26 -5.16 39.12 11.57
CA PHE A 26 -5.64 40.48 11.79
C PHE A 26 -6.99 40.77 11.12
N ILE A 27 -7.27 40.16 9.96
CA ILE A 27 -8.56 40.31 9.27
C ILE A 27 -9.69 39.75 10.15
N ARG A 28 -9.48 38.57 10.73
CA ARG A 28 -10.43 37.95 11.69
C ARG A 28 -10.65 38.86 12.89
N GLU A 29 -9.58 39.36 13.53
CA GLU A 29 -9.70 40.19 14.72
C GLU A 29 -10.41 41.52 14.42
N LEU A 30 -10.16 42.12 13.26
CA LEU A 30 -10.86 43.33 12.82
C LEU A 30 -12.35 43.08 12.56
N ILE A 31 -12.71 41.97 11.91
CA ILE A 31 -14.11 41.57 11.70
C ILE A 31 -14.81 41.31 13.05
N GLN A 32 -14.14 40.64 13.99
CA GLN A 32 -14.67 40.43 15.34
C GLN A 32 -14.98 41.76 16.03
N ASN A 33 -14.06 42.73 15.96
CA ASN A 33 -14.25 44.04 16.60
C ASN A 33 -15.40 44.82 15.95
N ALA A 34 -15.51 44.76 14.61
CA ALA A 34 -16.63 45.33 13.87
C ALA A 34 -17.97 44.69 14.30
N HIS A 35 -18.03 43.36 14.36
CA HIS A 35 -19.19 42.60 14.81
C HIS A 35 -19.58 42.94 16.27
N ASP A 36 -18.62 42.98 17.20
CA ASP A 36 -18.85 43.33 18.60
C ASP A 36 -19.39 44.77 18.72
N GLY A 37 -18.88 45.71 17.91
CA GLY A 37 -19.39 47.08 17.83
C GLY A 37 -20.82 47.15 17.32
N ILE A 38 -21.18 46.31 16.36
CA ILE A 38 -22.53 46.19 15.80
C ILE A 38 -23.49 45.60 16.84
N LEU A 39 -23.14 44.50 17.50
CA LEU A 39 -23.98 43.89 18.55
C LEU A 39 -24.29 44.86 19.69
N ARG A 40 -23.32 45.70 20.08
CA ARG A 40 -23.53 46.75 21.10
C ARG A 40 -24.48 47.85 20.66
N ARG A 41 -24.52 48.14 19.36
CA ARG A 41 -25.49 49.11 18.83
C ARG A 41 -26.86 48.48 18.72
N GLU A 42 -26.93 47.26 18.20
CA GLU A 42 -28.18 46.50 18.06
C GLU A 42 -28.88 46.31 19.42
N SER A 43 -28.14 46.08 20.50
CA SER A 43 -28.74 45.99 21.84
C SER A 43 -29.32 47.32 22.37
N ARG A 44 -28.88 48.46 21.83
CA ARG A 44 -29.38 49.81 22.18
C ARG A 44 -30.48 50.29 21.24
N GLU A 45 -30.41 49.90 19.97
CA GLU A 45 -31.32 50.26 18.89
C GLU A 45 -31.88 48.99 18.21
N PRO A 46 -32.72 48.19 18.92
CA PRO A 46 -33.20 46.90 18.40
C PRO A 46 -34.15 47.04 17.19
N ASP A 47 -34.85 48.18 17.09
CA ASP A 47 -35.79 48.46 16.00
C ASP A 47 -35.17 49.44 14.99
N GLY A 48 -35.01 49.00 13.73
CA GLY A 48 -34.63 49.89 12.61
C GLY A 48 -33.13 50.05 12.34
N PHE A 49 -32.25 49.38 13.08
CA PHE A 49 -30.83 49.28 12.76
C PHE A 49 -30.59 48.17 11.72
N SER A 50 -29.92 48.49 10.62
CA SER A 50 -29.51 47.52 9.60
C SER A 50 -28.00 47.28 9.71
N PRO A 51 -27.55 46.17 10.33
CA PRO A 51 -26.13 45.92 10.56
C PRO A 51 -25.39 45.70 9.24
N ARG A 52 -24.16 46.21 9.12
CA ARG A 52 -23.35 46.08 7.90
C ARG A 52 -21.86 46.20 8.18
N ILE A 53 -21.09 45.32 7.55
CA ILE A 53 -19.63 45.41 7.47
C ILE A 53 -19.22 45.51 5.99
N ASP A 54 -18.38 46.49 5.67
CA ASP A 54 -17.76 46.65 4.35
C ASP A 54 -16.25 46.46 4.46
N VAL A 55 -15.71 45.55 3.68
CA VAL A 55 -14.28 45.27 3.56
C VAL A 55 -13.81 45.73 2.18
N GLU A 56 -12.75 46.52 2.13
CA GLU A 56 -12.06 46.90 0.91
C GLU A 56 -10.62 46.40 0.96
N SER A 57 -10.27 45.58 0.00
CA SER A 57 -8.93 45.09 -0.26
C SER A 57 -8.34 45.88 -1.43
N ARG A 58 -7.24 46.59 -1.18
CA ARG A 58 -6.54 47.38 -2.19
C ARG A 58 -5.04 47.04 -2.18
N PRO A 59 -4.65 45.87 -2.72
CA PRO A 59 -3.25 45.45 -2.73
C PRO A 59 -2.34 46.47 -3.40
N ASP A 60 -2.75 47.05 -4.54
CA ASP A 60 -1.95 48.03 -5.30
C ASP A 60 -1.70 49.34 -4.53
N GLU A 61 -2.59 49.70 -3.61
CA GLU A 61 -2.46 50.87 -2.73
C GLU A 61 -1.82 50.50 -1.37
N LEU A 62 -1.43 49.23 -1.17
CA LEU A 62 -0.95 48.67 0.09
C LEU A 62 -1.91 48.92 1.26
N GLN A 63 -3.22 48.85 0.99
CA GLN A 63 -4.26 49.20 1.93
C GLN A 63 -5.30 48.09 2.10
N PHE A 64 -5.65 47.82 3.35
CA PHE A 64 -6.81 47.04 3.72
C PHE A 64 -7.72 47.89 4.61
N ILE A 65 -8.99 48.00 4.27
CA ILE A 65 -9.95 48.86 4.96
C ILE A 65 -11.15 48.03 5.40
N ILE A 66 -11.58 48.20 6.64
CA ILE A 66 -12.84 47.65 7.14
C ILE A 66 -13.69 48.78 7.72
N ARG A 67 -14.99 48.75 7.44
CA ARG A 67 -15.98 49.72 7.92
C ARG A 67 -17.13 48.97 8.57
N ASP A 68 -17.52 49.39 9.75
CA ASP A 68 -18.73 48.96 10.42
C ASP A 68 -19.63 50.16 10.71
N ASN A 69 -20.92 49.89 10.82
CA ASN A 69 -21.91 50.88 11.25
C ASN A 69 -22.36 50.64 12.71
N GLY A 70 -21.48 50.06 13.53
CA GLY A 70 -21.74 49.75 14.94
C GLY A 70 -21.75 50.99 15.83
N LEU A 71 -21.54 50.78 17.13
CA LEU A 71 -21.69 51.82 18.15
C LEU A 71 -20.73 53.01 17.95
N GLY A 72 -19.54 52.75 17.40
CA GLY A 72 -18.46 53.74 17.32
C GLY A 72 -17.82 54.03 18.70
N MET A 73 -16.87 54.95 18.71
CA MET A 73 -16.11 55.36 19.89
C MET A 73 -16.05 56.89 19.98
N ASP A 74 -16.06 57.40 21.20
CA ASP A 74 -15.74 58.80 21.51
C ASP A 74 -14.26 58.96 21.91
N PHE A 75 -13.83 60.18 22.24
CA PHE A 75 -12.44 60.46 22.64
C PHE A 75 -12.00 59.66 23.87
N ASN A 76 -12.89 59.46 24.84
CA ASN A 76 -12.57 58.72 26.07
C ASN A 76 -12.48 57.23 25.78
N ASP A 77 -13.40 56.69 24.98
CA ASP A 77 -13.38 55.29 24.53
C ASP A 77 -12.06 54.94 23.83
N ILE A 78 -11.55 55.85 22.97
CA ILE A 78 -10.24 55.67 22.32
C ILE A 78 -9.12 55.58 23.36
N GLY A 79 -9.11 56.52 24.32
CA GLY A 79 -8.12 56.54 25.41
C GLY A 79 -8.21 55.33 26.35
N GLU A 80 -9.39 54.71 26.48
CA GLU A 80 -9.63 53.60 27.39
C GLU A 80 -9.41 52.23 26.75
N TYR A 81 -9.82 52.06 25.49
CA TYR A 81 -9.91 50.75 24.81
C TYR A 81 -8.91 50.55 23.67
N LEU A 82 -8.48 51.62 22.99
CA LEU A 82 -7.44 51.55 21.94
C LEU A 82 -6.05 51.87 22.48
N ALA A 83 -5.94 52.81 23.42
CA ALA A 83 -4.66 53.27 23.96
C ALA A 83 -4.10 52.41 25.10
N VAL A 84 -4.90 51.50 25.69
CA VAL A 84 -4.48 50.65 26.81
C VAL A 84 -4.51 49.18 26.42
N ILE A 85 -3.33 48.58 26.32
CA ILE A 85 -3.15 47.17 25.98
C ILE A 85 -3.74 46.28 27.08
N GLY A 86 -4.57 45.31 26.71
CA GLY A 86 -5.17 44.36 27.67
C GLY A 86 -6.48 44.84 28.31
N ARG A 87 -6.98 46.04 27.94
CA ARG A 87 -8.31 46.54 28.29
C ARG A 87 -9.22 46.54 27.06
N GLY A 88 -10.04 45.49 26.94
CA GLY A 88 -11.15 45.48 25.99
C GLY A 88 -12.42 46.02 26.64
N ALA A 89 -13.19 46.82 25.91
CA ALA A 89 -14.52 47.30 26.32
C ALA A 89 -15.46 46.14 26.75
N THR A 90 -15.24 44.96 26.18
CA THR A 90 -15.94 43.69 26.42
C THR A 90 -15.74 43.13 27.84
N ARG A 91 -14.75 43.61 28.60
CA ARG A 91 -14.41 43.11 29.94
C ARG A 91 -15.20 43.78 31.07
N LEU A 92 -15.78 44.95 30.80
CA LEU A 92 -16.39 45.82 31.83
C LEU A 92 -17.90 45.59 32.00
N GLU A 93 -18.59 45.12 30.96
CA GLU A 93 -20.03 44.82 31.00
C GLU A 93 -20.27 43.32 31.16
N LYS A 94 -20.02 42.78 32.37
CA LYS A 94 -20.55 41.45 32.74
C LYS A 94 -22.06 41.57 32.96
N GLY A 95 -22.89 41.40 31.92
CA GLY A 95 -24.33 41.24 32.13
C GLY A 95 -25.27 41.33 30.93
N ASP A 96 -25.12 42.32 30.04
CA ASP A 96 -26.29 42.75 29.23
C ASP A 96 -26.26 42.37 27.73
N VAL A 97 -25.12 41.95 27.16
CA VAL A 97 -25.05 41.57 25.72
C VAL A 97 -24.43 40.18 25.55
N THR A 98 -25.26 39.20 25.17
CA THR A 98 -24.83 37.83 24.86
C THR A 98 -24.17 37.76 23.47
N GLY A 99 -23.07 37.01 23.33
CA GLY A 99 -22.43 36.76 22.03
C GLY A 99 -21.12 37.52 21.74
N LEU A 100 -20.59 38.27 22.72
CA LEU A 100 -19.32 38.96 22.60
C LEU A 100 -18.13 38.02 22.84
N VAL A 101 -17.19 37.94 21.89
CA VAL A 101 -16.00 37.05 21.97
C VAL A 101 -14.74 37.84 22.44
N GLY A 102 -14.80 39.17 22.39
CA GLY A 102 -13.74 40.17 22.62
C GLY A 102 -13.03 40.33 23.99
N GLN A 103 -12.69 39.30 24.78
CA GLN A 103 -12.24 39.48 26.19
C GLN A 103 -10.82 40.05 26.47
N PHE A 104 -9.84 39.93 25.55
CA PHE A 104 -8.42 40.18 25.90
C PHE A 104 -7.87 41.58 25.55
N GLY A 105 -8.52 42.35 24.67
CA GLY A 105 -8.09 43.72 24.33
C GLY A 105 -6.70 43.81 23.64
N ILE A 106 -6.27 42.75 22.97
CA ILE A 106 -4.99 42.67 22.23
C ILE A 106 -5.18 42.37 20.73
N GLY A 107 -6.39 42.01 20.30
CA GLY A 107 -6.68 41.61 18.91
C GLY A 107 -6.35 42.70 17.89
N PHE A 108 -6.54 43.97 18.25
CA PHE A 108 -6.20 45.12 17.39
C PHE A 108 -4.69 45.22 17.09
N LEU A 109 -3.83 44.79 18.01
CA LEU A 109 -2.36 44.83 17.80
C LEU A 109 -1.89 43.84 16.73
N SER A 110 -2.70 42.83 16.39
CA SER A 110 -2.39 41.88 15.32
C SER A 110 -2.23 42.56 13.94
N ALA A 111 -2.86 43.73 13.73
CA ALA A 111 -2.70 44.50 12.49
C ALA A 111 -1.25 44.93 12.26
N PHE A 112 -0.50 45.30 13.31
CA PHE A 112 0.90 45.71 13.22
C PHE A 112 1.87 44.57 12.86
N ILE A 113 1.39 43.32 12.73
CA ILE A 113 2.17 42.23 12.14
C ILE A 113 2.52 42.58 10.69
N VAL A 114 1.52 43.05 9.93
CA VAL A 114 1.66 43.38 8.50
C VAL A 114 1.67 44.89 8.21
N ALA A 115 1.21 45.72 9.16
CA ALA A 115 1.03 47.15 8.97
C ALA A 115 2.23 47.99 9.41
N GLU A 116 2.63 48.97 8.60
CA GLU A 116 3.49 50.06 9.06
C GLU A 116 2.70 51.10 9.86
N ARG A 117 1.40 51.23 9.54
CA ARG A 117 0.54 52.27 10.10
C ARG A 117 -0.91 51.81 10.09
N VAL A 118 -1.64 52.16 11.14
CA VAL A 118 -3.08 51.91 11.26
C VAL A 118 -3.77 53.22 11.60
N GLU A 119 -4.85 53.51 10.88
CA GLU A 119 -5.75 54.63 11.16
C GLU A 119 -7.13 54.11 11.54
N VAL A 120 -7.75 54.73 12.54
CA VAL A 120 -9.11 54.43 12.99
C VAL A 120 -9.92 55.71 12.99
N GLU A 121 -10.91 55.80 12.12
CA GLU A 121 -11.85 56.91 12.02
C GLU A 121 -13.23 56.48 12.51
N THR A 122 -13.67 57.05 13.63
CA THR A 122 -14.84 56.57 14.37
C THR A 122 -15.73 57.73 14.80
N ARG A 123 -17.04 57.46 14.86
CA ARG A 123 -18.03 58.39 15.42
C ARG A 123 -19.06 57.59 16.21
N LYS A 124 -19.21 57.92 17.49
CA LYS A 124 -20.14 57.27 18.39
C LYS A 124 -21.58 57.64 18.08
N VAL A 125 -22.50 56.68 18.20
CA VAL A 125 -23.93 56.95 18.11
C VAL A 125 -24.33 57.98 19.17
N GLY A 126 -25.00 59.05 18.74
CA GLY A 126 -25.44 60.15 19.60
C GLY A 126 -24.44 61.31 19.70
N ASP A 127 -23.22 61.16 19.19
CA ASP A 127 -22.23 62.23 19.18
C ASP A 127 -22.24 63.02 17.87
N ASP A 128 -21.96 64.33 17.96
CA ASP A 128 -21.78 65.21 16.80
C ASP A 128 -20.38 65.10 16.19
N ASP A 129 -19.39 64.74 17.01
CA ASP A 129 -17.98 64.78 16.67
C ASP A 129 -17.42 63.41 16.28
N GLY A 130 -16.67 63.37 15.18
CA GLY A 130 -15.86 62.20 14.81
C GLY A 130 -14.42 62.35 15.29
N TRP A 131 -13.75 61.22 15.49
CA TRP A 131 -12.35 61.15 15.92
C TRP A 131 -11.53 60.26 15.01
N LYS A 132 -10.30 60.69 14.73
CA LYS A 132 -9.29 59.92 14.00
C LYS A 132 -8.12 59.62 14.91
N TRP A 133 -7.89 58.33 15.14
CA TRP A 133 -6.72 57.81 15.82
C TRP A 133 -5.73 57.29 14.77
N SER A 134 -4.43 57.58 14.94
CA SER A 134 -3.38 57.09 14.03
C SER A 134 -2.14 56.66 14.81
N ASN A 135 -1.55 55.53 14.44
CA ASN A 135 -0.34 54.99 15.04
C ASN A 135 0.51 54.23 14.01
N SER A 136 1.84 54.37 14.11
CA SER A 136 2.81 53.77 13.18
C SER A 136 3.61 52.61 13.81
N GLY A 137 2.97 51.81 14.67
CA GLY A 137 3.60 50.69 15.38
C GLY A 137 4.51 51.10 16.53
N THR A 138 4.30 52.30 17.10
CA THR A 138 5.07 52.86 18.21
C THR A 138 4.19 53.09 19.44
N GLN A 139 4.79 53.43 20.59
CA GLN A 139 4.04 53.76 21.80
C GLN A 139 3.21 55.03 21.66
N ASP A 140 3.62 55.94 20.77
CA ASP A 140 2.97 57.21 20.54
C ASP A 140 1.87 57.09 19.49
N TYR A 141 0.71 57.68 19.76
CA TYR A 141 -0.40 57.79 18.82
C TYR A 141 -0.93 59.22 18.78
N THR A 142 -1.61 59.58 17.71
CA THR A 142 -2.28 60.87 17.57
C THR A 142 -3.80 60.67 17.57
N VAL A 143 -4.52 61.62 18.16
CA VAL A 143 -5.98 61.71 18.09
C VAL A 143 -6.35 63.10 17.64
N THR A 144 -7.09 63.19 16.53
CA THR A 144 -7.58 64.45 15.98
C THR A 144 -9.08 64.38 15.75
N LYS A 145 -9.75 65.53 15.88
CA LYS A 145 -11.16 65.65 15.54
C LYS A 145 -11.33 65.64 14.03
N VAL A 146 -12.30 64.87 13.53
CA VAL A 146 -12.59 64.74 12.09
C VAL A 146 -14.09 64.83 11.83
N SER A 147 -14.45 65.24 10.61
CA SER A 147 -15.83 65.20 10.14
C SER A 147 -16.10 63.81 9.57
N LYS A 148 -17.01 63.06 10.19
CA LYS A 148 -17.47 61.74 9.75
C LYS A 148 -19.00 61.73 9.77
N ASP A 149 -19.61 61.56 8.61
CA ASP A 149 -21.06 61.68 8.47
C ASP A 149 -21.82 60.47 9.03
N SER A 150 -21.19 59.28 9.02
CA SER A 150 -21.79 58.03 9.48
C SER A 150 -21.29 57.60 10.87
N PHE A 151 -22.17 57.01 11.67
CA PHE A 151 -21.81 56.31 12.90
C PHE A 151 -21.02 55.03 12.63
N GLY A 152 -20.28 54.56 13.64
CA GLY A 152 -19.46 53.36 13.57
C GLY A 152 -17.98 53.67 13.34
N THR A 153 -17.22 52.65 12.93
CA THR A 153 -15.76 52.74 12.84
C THR A 153 -15.25 52.36 11.44
N THR A 154 -14.19 53.03 11.01
CA THR A 154 -13.43 52.69 9.81
C THR A 154 -11.99 52.48 10.21
N VAL A 155 -11.45 51.28 9.97
CA VAL A 155 -10.05 50.96 10.23
C VAL A 155 -9.35 50.81 8.89
N THR A 156 -8.29 51.60 8.68
CA THR A 156 -7.42 51.52 7.50
C THR A 156 -6.05 51.01 7.93
N VAL A 157 -5.64 49.89 7.36
CA VAL A 157 -4.36 49.23 7.59
C VAL A 157 -3.45 49.52 6.40
N PHE A 158 -2.34 50.20 6.63
CA PHE A 158 -1.31 50.48 5.63
C PHE A 158 -0.18 49.45 5.79
N LEU A 159 0.05 48.63 4.77
CA LEU A 159 1.04 47.55 4.82
C LEU A 159 2.48 48.07 4.84
N LYS A 160 3.39 47.33 5.49
CA LYS A 160 4.83 47.66 5.57
C LYS A 160 5.55 47.64 4.22
N GLY A 161 5.08 46.78 3.31
CA GLY A 161 5.77 46.53 2.06
C GLY A 161 4.99 45.60 1.13
N GLU A 162 5.52 45.47 -0.08
CA GLU A 162 4.96 44.69 -1.18
C GLU A 162 4.88 43.18 -0.87
N GLU A 163 5.74 42.67 0.01
CA GLU A 163 5.81 41.26 0.39
C GLU A 163 4.53 40.71 1.02
N ASP A 164 3.71 41.58 1.63
CA ASP A 164 2.47 41.23 2.30
C ASP A 164 1.22 41.48 1.45
N LYS A 165 1.37 41.91 0.18
CA LYS A 165 0.24 42.09 -0.76
C LYS A 165 -0.61 40.83 -0.89
N GLY A 166 0.02 39.65 -0.90
CA GLY A 166 -0.68 38.38 -1.00
C GLY A 166 -1.63 38.11 0.18
N VAL A 167 -1.35 38.64 1.37
CA VAL A 167 -2.19 38.48 2.57
C VAL A 167 -3.54 39.19 2.40
N ILE A 168 -3.54 40.31 1.68
CA ILE A 168 -4.74 41.12 1.44
C ILE A 168 -5.29 40.97 0.04
N HIS A 169 -4.84 40.00 -0.76
CA HIS A 169 -5.38 39.78 -2.11
C HIS A 169 -6.91 39.51 -2.03
N PRO A 170 -7.76 40.04 -2.93
CA PRO A 170 -9.21 39.92 -2.79
C PRO A 170 -9.73 38.49 -2.60
N GLU A 171 -9.20 37.51 -3.36
CA GLU A 171 -9.56 36.09 -3.22
C GLU A 171 -9.15 35.53 -1.85
N GLU A 172 -8.00 35.95 -1.36
CA GLU A 172 -7.48 35.53 -0.06
C GLU A 172 -8.29 36.13 1.09
N VAL A 173 -8.74 37.37 0.94
CA VAL A 173 -9.66 38.02 1.88
C VAL A 173 -11.03 37.34 1.89
N ASP A 174 -11.58 36.99 0.71
CA ASP A 174 -12.83 36.20 0.63
C ASP A 174 -12.69 34.85 1.35
N ASN A 175 -11.61 34.11 1.09
CA ASN A 175 -11.32 32.83 1.77
C ASN A 175 -11.21 32.99 3.29
N VAL A 176 -10.53 34.04 3.78
CA VAL A 176 -10.40 34.33 5.21
C VAL A 176 -11.76 34.66 5.82
N ILE A 177 -12.58 35.48 5.16
CA ILE A 177 -13.92 35.82 5.66
C ILE A 177 -14.83 34.58 5.70
N ARG A 178 -14.85 33.77 4.64
CA ARG A 178 -15.60 32.50 4.60
C ARG A 178 -15.10 31.49 5.63
N LYS A 179 -13.81 31.47 5.94
CA LYS A 179 -13.29 30.60 7.00
C LYS A 179 -13.75 31.10 8.37
N TYR A 180 -13.53 32.37 8.67
CA TYR A 180 -13.65 32.87 10.05
C TYR A 180 -15.03 33.36 10.45
N ALA A 181 -15.81 33.88 9.49
CA ALA A 181 -16.99 34.69 9.76
C ALA A 181 -18.22 34.29 8.93
N ASP A 182 -18.22 33.10 8.29
CA ASP A 182 -19.33 32.67 7.42
C ASP A 182 -20.68 32.63 8.14
N MET A 183 -20.65 32.25 9.42
CA MET A 183 -21.84 32.10 10.27
C MET A 183 -22.28 33.40 10.94
N LEU A 184 -21.53 34.51 10.80
CA LEU A 184 -21.96 35.78 11.37
C LEU A 184 -23.27 36.24 10.73
N LYS A 185 -24.24 36.64 11.56
CA LYS A 185 -25.54 37.16 11.08
C LYS A 185 -25.46 38.55 10.44
N VAL A 186 -24.32 39.22 10.58
CA VAL A 186 -24.07 40.53 10.00
C VAL A 186 -23.59 40.35 8.55
N PRO A 187 -24.20 41.03 7.56
CA PRO A 187 -23.76 40.93 6.17
C PRO A 187 -22.40 41.62 5.96
N ILE A 188 -21.46 40.89 5.38
CA ILE A 188 -20.10 41.34 5.06
C ILE A 188 -19.99 41.50 3.54
N HIS A 189 -19.64 42.69 3.06
CA HIS A 189 -19.47 42.98 1.64
C HIS A 189 -17.99 43.21 1.33
N LEU A 190 -17.47 42.57 0.29
CA LEU A 190 -16.09 42.76 -0.16
C LEU A 190 -16.05 43.61 -1.43
N ASN A 191 -15.20 44.65 -1.46
CA ASN A 191 -14.93 45.50 -2.61
C ASN A 191 -16.21 46.06 -3.29
N GLY A 192 -17.21 46.43 -2.50
CA GLY A 192 -18.46 47.01 -3.00
C GLY A 192 -19.42 46.01 -3.64
N SER A 193 -19.24 44.70 -3.40
CA SER A 193 -20.22 43.68 -3.76
C SER A 193 -21.61 44.05 -3.25
N ARG A 194 -22.65 43.78 -4.06
CA ARG A 194 -24.05 43.98 -3.65
C ARG A 194 -24.56 42.88 -2.73
N GLU A 195 -24.10 41.66 -2.98
CA GLU A 195 -24.44 40.51 -2.17
C GLU A 195 -23.38 40.31 -1.07
N PRO A 196 -23.80 39.93 0.14
CA PRO A 196 -22.88 39.56 1.20
C PRO A 196 -22.08 38.32 0.79
N ILE A 197 -20.81 38.28 1.19
CA ILE A 197 -19.94 37.15 0.85
C ILE A 197 -20.08 36.00 1.85
N ASN A 198 -20.43 36.30 3.11
CA ASN A 198 -20.70 35.30 4.14
C ASN A 198 -22.11 34.71 4.02
N GLN A 199 -22.26 33.46 4.43
CA GLN A 199 -23.51 32.70 4.32
C GLN A 199 -24.62 33.20 5.28
N MET A 200 -24.25 33.73 6.46
CA MET A 200 -25.12 34.28 7.53
C MET A 200 -26.08 33.29 8.21
N ILE A 201 -26.85 32.53 7.43
CA ILE A 201 -27.79 31.52 7.90
C ILE A 201 -27.40 30.20 7.25
N MET A 202 -27.02 29.23 8.08
CA MET A 202 -26.60 27.92 7.58
C MET A 202 -27.80 27.12 7.06
N PRO A 203 -27.61 26.21 6.09
CA PRO A 203 -28.69 25.36 5.61
C PRO A 203 -29.43 24.61 6.73
N TRP A 204 -28.71 24.11 7.74
CA TRP A 204 -29.30 23.40 8.88
C TRP A 204 -30.03 24.31 9.89
N GLU A 205 -29.89 25.63 9.82
CA GLU A 205 -30.63 26.60 10.65
C GLU A 205 -31.95 27.04 9.99
N ARG A 206 -32.22 26.60 8.74
CA ARG A 206 -33.38 27.03 7.96
C ARG A 206 -34.61 26.17 8.23
N ASP A 207 -35.51 26.69 9.05
CA ASP A 207 -36.82 26.08 9.34
C ASP A 207 -37.82 26.20 8.18
N ASP A 208 -37.56 27.08 7.22
CA ASP A 208 -38.40 27.27 6.03
C ASP A 208 -38.24 26.15 4.98
N LEU A 209 -37.22 25.30 5.13
CA LEU A 209 -36.93 24.18 4.24
C LEU A 209 -37.54 22.88 4.74
N ASN A 210 -38.01 22.04 3.81
CA ASN A 210 -38.32 20.64 4.12
C ASN A 210 -37.03 19.84 4.37
N ARG A 211 -37.15 18.68 5.05
CA ARG A 211 -36.00 17.84 5.44
C ARG A 211 -35.09 17.50 4.26
N GLU A 212 -35.65 17.08 3.13
CA GLU A 212 -34.89 16.68 1.94
C GLU A 212 -34.08 17.83 1.33
N THR A 213 -34.70 19.00 1.21
CA THR A 213 -34.05 20.20 0.66
C THR A 213 -32.96 20.69 1.61
N ARG A 214 -33.23 20.69 2.92
CA ARG A 214 -32.25 21.02 3.96
C ARG A 214 -31.03 20.09 3.90
N THR A 215 -31.24 18.78 3.81
CA THR A 215 -30.16 17.80 3.67
C THR A 215 -29.31 18.05 2.42
N ARG A 216 -29.94 18.34 1.27
CA ARG A 216 -29.23 18.63 0.02
C ARG A 216 -28.43 19.93 0.09
N GLU A 217 -29.02 21.02 0.60
CA GLU A 217 -28.31 22.30 0.75
C GLU A 217 -27.15 22.18 1.76
N THR A 218 -27.32 21.41 2.83
CA THR A 218 -26.23 21.07 3.77
C THR A 218 -25.12 20.29 3.07
N GLN A 219 -25.47 19.29 2.25
CA GLN A 219 -24.52 18.54 1.43
C GLN A 219 -23.69 19.45 0.52
N ASP A 220 -24.33 20.36 -0.21
CA ASP A 220 -23.66 21.30 -1.12
C ASP A 220 -22.73 22.25 -0.36
N TYR A 221 -23.18 22.75 0.80
CA TYR A 221 -22.35 23.59 1.66
C TYR A 221 -21.11 22.84 2.18
N LEU A 222 -21.27 21.61 2.65
CA LEU A 222 -20.16 20.79 3.16
C LEU A 222 -19.18 20.43 2.03
N ALA A 223 -19.66 20.03 0.86
CA ALA A 223 -18.82 19.75 -0.30
C ALA A 223 -17.97 20.96 -0.71
N LYS A 224 -18.57 22.16 -0.68
CA LYS A 224 -17.88 23.41 -1.01
C LYS A 224 -16.86 23.85 0.06
N THR A 225 -17.22 23.75 1.34
CA THR A 225 -16.45 24.37 2.44
C THR A 225 -15.50 23.40 3.16
N MET A 226 -15.79 22.11 3.12
CA MET A 226 -14.99 21.04 3.74
C MET A 226 -14.25 20.18 2.71
N ALA A 227 -14.56 20.32 1.42
CA ALA A 227 -14.05 19.46 0.34
C ALA A 227 -14.30 17.97 0.61
N ASP A 228 -15.53 17.66 1.05
CA ASP A 228 -15.93 16.33 1.51
C ASP A 228 -17.43 16.12 1.25
N SER A 229 -17.84 14.91 0.84
CA SER A 229 -19.24 14.57 0.60
C SER A 229 -19.80 13.72 1.74
N PRO A 230 -20.87 14.15 2.42
CA PRO A 230 -21.40 13.40 3.55
C PRO A 230 -22.22 12.18 3.09
N LEU A 231 -21.83 10.98 3.55
CA LEU A 231 -22.59 9.74 3.39
C LEU A 231 -23.87 9.74 4.23
N ALA A 232 -23.85 10.41 5.38
CA ALA A 232 -25.00 10.65 6.25
C ALA A 232 -24.78 11.94 7.05
N ILE A 233 -25.83 12.73 7.24
CA ILE A 233 -25.82 13.97 8.03
C ILE A 233 -26.54 13.71 9.35
N ILE A 234 -25.98 14.24 10.43
CA ILE A 234 -26.47 14.16 11.81
C ILE A 234 -26.69 15.61 12.27
N ASP A 235 -27.95 15.99 12.49
CA ASP A 235 -28.29 17.31 13.02
C ASP A 235 -27.87 17.37 14.51
N VAL A 236 -27.20 18.46 14.90
CA VAL A 236 -26.78 18.71 16.29
C VAL A 236 -27.58 19.87 16.85
N ASP A 237 -28.29 19.63 17.95
CA ASP A 237 -28.96 20.65 18.76
C ASP A 237 -28.95 20.22 20.23
N ILE A 238 -27.94 20.69 20.97
CA ILE A 238 -27.66 20.33 22.36
C ILE A 238 -27.80 21.58 23.22
N ALA A 239 -28.57 21.50 24.30
CA ALA A 239 -28.81 22.62 25.22
C ALA A 239 -27.87 22.66 26.44
N ASP A 240 -27.50 21.50 26.99
CA ASP A 240 -26.58 21.32 28.15
C ASP A 240 -25.35 20.53 27.68
N PRO A 241 -24.09 20.89 28.06
CA PRO A 241 -23.65 21.88 29.04
C PRO A 241 -23.76 23.35 28.58
N GLY A 242 -24.19 23.57 27.34
CA GLY A 242 -24.56 24.87 26.82
C GLY A 242 -24.93 24.77 25.33
N PRO A 243 -25.62 25.78 24.78
CA PRO A 243 -26.09 25.77 23.40
C PRO A 243 -24.99 25.38 22.41
N THR A 244 -25.21 24.26 21.72
CA THR A 244 -24.31 23.70 20.73
C THR A 244 -25.14 23.19 19.56
N GLN A 245 -24.95 23.81 18.39
CA GLN A 245 -25.76 23.58 17.21
C GLN A 245 -24.88 23.40 15.97
N GLY A 246 -25.35 22.63 15.00
CA GLY A 246 -24.62 22.41 13.77
C GLY A 246 -24.94 21.07 13.13
N VAL A 247 -23.96 20.53 12.43
CA VAL A 247 -24.06 19.20 11.83
C VAL A 247 -22.79 18.40 12.06
N LEU A 248 -22.95 17.13 12.42
CA LEU A 248 -21.95 16.09 12.22
C LEU A 248 -22.31 15.32 10.95
N TYR A 249 -21.36 14.63 10.35
CA TYR A 249 -21.62 13.77 9.20
C TYR A 249 -20.59 12.65 9.08
N ILE A 250 -21.03 11.54 8.48
CA ILE A 250 -20.15 10.44 8.09
C ILE A 250 -19.49 10.82 6.76
N SER A 251 -18.17 10.93 6.75
CA SER A 251 -17.38 11.36 5.58
C SER A 251 -17.37 10.29 4.48
N ASP A 252 -17.17 10.66 3.21
CA ASP A 252 -16.85 9.71 2.13
C ASP A 252 -15.35 9.38 2.04
N GLN A 253 -14.52 10.08 2.82
CA GLN A 253 -13.08 9.89 2.89
C GLN A 253 -12.72 8.72 3.80
N ARG A 254 -12.02 7.71 3.28
CA ARG A 254 -11.62 6.53 4.06
C ARG A 254 -10.59 6.88 5.13
N SER A 255 -10.87 6.50 6.37
CA SER A 255 -9.87 6.49 7.44
C SER A 255 -9.12 5.15 7.40
N LEU A 256 -7.98 5.11 6.71
CA LEU A 256 -7.11 3.93 6.69
C LEU A 256 -6.16 3.96 7.89
N PRO A 257 -5.92 2.84 8.60
CA PRO A 257 -5.08 2.79 9.80
C PRO A 257 -3.65 3.32 9.65
N ASN A 258 -3.08 3.26 8.43
CA ASN A 258 -1.68 3.60 8.13
C ASN A 258 -1.49 4.87 7.30
N HIS A 259 -2.55 5.61 6.97
CA HIS A 259 -2.40 6.88 6.24
C HIS A 259 -2.43 8.06 7.22
N GLU A 260 -1.45 8.96 7.12
CA GLU A 260 -1.32 10.22 7.87
C GLU A 260 -2.45 11.26 7.60
N GLN A 261 -3.56 10.85 6.97
CA GLN A 261 -4.73 11.70 6.72
C GLN A 261 -5.62 11.80 7.97
N PRO A 262 -6.23 12.97 8.25
CA PRO A 262 -6.51 13.39 9.61
C PRO A 262 -7.63 12.56 10.28
N PRO A 263 -7.58 12.42 11.63
CA PRO A 263 -8.68 11.85 12.41
C PRO A 263 -9.97 12.64 12.17
N GLY A 264 -11.10 12.05 12.59
CA GLY A 264 -12.41 12.73 12.56
C GLY A 264 -12.29 14.18 13.02
N ARG A 265 -12.88 15.11 12.26
CA ARG A 265 -12.55 16.54 12.33
C ARG A 265 -13.82 17.39 12.45
N VAL A 266 -13.88 18.18 13.51
CA VAL A 266 -14.91 19.18 13.74
C VAL A 266 -14.32 20.56 13.46
N ARG A 267 -14.94 21.29 12.54
CA ARG A 267 -14.76 22.73 12.38
C ARG A 267 -15.60 23.44 13.44
N LEU A 268 -14.93 24.01 14.43
CA LEU A 268 -15.55 24.57 15.63
C LEU A 268 -15.66 26.09 15.52
N TYR A 269 -16.88 26.60 15.69
CA TYR A 269 -17.22 28.00 15.82
C TYR A 269 -17.64 28.26 17.27
N LEU A 270 -17.14 29.35 17.85
CA LEU A 270 -17.56 29.88 19.13
C LEU A 270 -18.35 31.15 18.86
N GLN A 271 -19.62 31.19 19.24
CA GLN A 271 -20.50 32.35 18.99
C GLN A 271 -20.46 32.80 17.50
N ARG A 272 -20.59 31.84 16.58
CA ARG A 272 -20.58 32.03 15.12
C ARG A 272 -19.26 32.51 14.51
N MET A 273 -18.19 32.54 15.30
CA MET A 273 -16.85 32.87 14.83
C MET A 273 -15.95 31.65 14.90
N PHE A 274 -15.22 31.37 13.82
CA PHE A 274 -14.33 30.20 13.78
C PHE A 274 -13.30 30.30 14.89
N LEU A 275 -13.15 29.21 15.61
CA LEU A 275 -12.15 29.03 16.65
C LEU A 275 -10.99 28.19 16.12
N CYS A 276 -11.28 26.93 15.80
CA CYS A 276 -10.29 25.97 15.35
C CYS A 276 -10.92 24.78 14.62
N GLU A 277 -10.07 23.92 14.08
CA GLU A 277 -10.47 22.58 13.67
C GLU A 277 -9.86 21.58 14.65
N THR A 278 -10.68 20.66 15.15
CA THR A 278 -10.30 19.80 16.26
C THR A 278 -10.85 18.38 16.09
N THR A 279 -10.15 17.42 16.66
CA THR A 279 -10.61 16.04 16.79
C THR A 279 -11.06 15.74 18.22
N ASP A 280 -10.73 16.62 19.16
CA ASP A 280 -10.87 16.40 20.61
C ASP A 280 -12.32 16.48 21.09
N LEU A 281 -13.25 16.93 20.25
CA LEU A 281 -14.69 16.92 20.55
C LEU A 281 -15.38 15.65 20.03
N LEU A 282 -14.68 14.79 19.30
CA LEU A 282 -15.21 13.51 18.87
C LEU A 282 -14.69 12.39 19.77
N PRO A 283 -15.49 11.35 20.01
CA PRO A 283 -14.98 10.14 20.64
C PRO A 283 -13.82 9.52 19.84
N PRO A 284 -12.83 8.88 20.48
CA PRO A 284 -11.66 8.32 19.78
C PRO A 284 -11.99 7.33 18.66
N TRP A 285 -13.10 6.60 18.77
CA TRP A 285 -13.59 5.66 17.76
C TRP A 285 -14.25 6.33 16.55
N ALA A 286 -14.74 7.58 16.69
CA ALA A 286 -15.53 8.29 15.68
C ALA A 286 -14.67 8.96 14.59
N ARG A 287 -13.56 8.34 14.18
CA ARG A 287 -12.60 8.95 13.23
C ARG A 287 -13.17 9.13 11.81
N PHE A 288 -14.26 8.45 11.50
CA PHE A 288 -15.00 8.57 10.23
C PHE A 288 -16.01 9.72 10.22
N VAL A 289 -16.17 10.42 11.34
CA VAL A 289 -17.11 11.54 11.50
C VAL A 289 -16.38 12.87 11.37
N ARG A 290 -17.02 13.81 10.69
CA ARG A 290 -16.60 15.20 10.62
C ARG A 290 -17.78 16.11 10.96
N GLY A 291 -17.55 17.40 11.13
CA GLY A 291 -18.65 18.30 11.42
C GLY A 291 -18.32 19.77 11.34
N VAL A 292 -19.38 20.57 11.37
CA VAL A 292 -19.35 22.03 11.51
C VAL A 292 -20.25 22.37 12.68
N ILE A 293 -19.65 22.82 13.77
CA ILE A 293 -20.31 22.98 15.06
C ILE A 293 -20.14 24.42 15.53
N ASN A 294 -21.24 25.06 15.91
CA ASN A 294 -21.25 26.33 16.62
C ASN A 294 -21.67 26.10 18.08
N THR A 295 -20.89 26.60 19.03
CA THR A 295 -21.20 26.47 20.46
C THR A 295 -20.99 27.79 21.20
N SER A 296 -21.66 27.94 22.33
CA SER A 296 -21.37 28.98 23.33
C SER A 296 -20.77 28.42 24.63
N ALA A 297 -20.66 27.10 24.74
CA ALA A 297 -20.34 26.42 25.99
C ALA A 297 -18.83 26.35 26.30
N ILE A 298 -17.98 26.36 25.27
CA ILE A 298 -16.55 26.09 25.38
C ILE A 298 -15.75 27.35 25.71
N THR A 299 -14.71 27.21 26.54
CA THR A 299 -13.78 28.30 26.89
C THR A 299 -12.58 28.35 25.92
N PRO A 300 -12.35 29.45 25.18
CA PRO A 300 -11.22 29.57 24.26
C PRO A 300 -9.89 29.83 24.99
N THR A 301 -8.77 29.54 24.32
CA THR A 301 -7.42 29.97 24.77
C THR A 301 -7.24 31.48 24.64
N ALA A 302 -6.19 32.02 25.26
CA ALA A 302 -5.84 33.44 25.14
C ALA A 302 -5.56 33.89 23.69
N ALA A 303 -4.99 33.01 22.86
CA ALA A 303 -4.75 33.24 21.44
C ALA A 303 -6.01 33.06 20.57
N ARG A 304 -7.09 32.48 21.13
CA ARG A 304 -8.33 32.15 20.41
C ARG A 304 -8.10 31.31 19.15
N ASP A 305 -7.14 30.41 19.22
CA ASP A 305 -6.79 29.45 18.18
C ASP A 305 -7.11 28.01 18.62
N ASN A 306 -7.55 27.85 19.87
CA ASN A 306 -7.89 26.58 20.49
C ASN A 306 -8.80 26.82 21.70
N PHE A 307 -9.12 25.75 22.43
CA PHE A 307 -9.92 25.80 23.65
C PHE A 307 -9.27 25.05 24.82
N VAL A 308 -9.75 25.35 26.02
CA VAL A 308 -9.40 24.65 27.25
C VAL A 308 -10.14 23.31 27.30
N ARG A 309 -9.42 22.23 27.59
CA ARG A 309 -10.00 20.89 27.76
C ARG A 309 -10.43 20.75 29.22
N ASP A 310 -11.73 20.69 29.43
CA ASP A 310 -12.39 20.64 30.74
C ASP A 310 -13.62 19.72 30.71
N GLU A 311 -14.32 19.60 31.84
CA GLU A 311 -15.52 18.77 32.00
C GLU A 311 -16.66 19.16 31.03
N VAL A 312 -16.71 20.42 30.56
CA VAL A 312 -17.71 20.85 29.58
C VAL A 312 -17.39 20.26 28.21
N THR A 313 -16.12 20.29 27.81
CA THR A 313 -15.69 19.67 26.55
C THR A 313 -15.88 18.15 26.51
N ASP A 314 -15.67 17.48 27.65
CA ASP A 314 -15.90 16.03 27.74
C ASP A 314 -17.39 15.68 27.66
N ARG A 315 -18.27 16.46 28.28
CA ARG A 315 -19.73 16.28 28.13
C ARG A 315 -20.21 16.47 26.69
N ILE A 316 -19.71 17.49 25.97
CA ILE A 316 -20.05 17.69 24.54
C ILE A 316 -19.60 16.49 23.70
N LYS A 317 -18.41 15.94 23.99
CA LYS A 317 -17.88 14.76 23.30
C LYS A 317 -18.75 13.52 23.53
N GLU A 318 -19.22 13.31 24.76
CA GLU A 318 -20.15 12.24 25.10
C GLU A 318 -21.48 12.38 24.34
N GLU A 319 -22.07 13.57 24.32
CA GLU A 319 -23.31 13.87 23.56
C GLU A 319 -23.14 13.65 22.05
N PHE A 320 -22.00 14.06 21.47
CA PHE A 320 -21.68 13.76 20.08
C PHE A 320 -21.59 12.25 19.83
N GLY A 321 -20.97 11.51 20.75
CA GLY A 321 -20.99 10.05 20.73
C GLY A 321 -22.41 9.50 20.66
N HIS A 322 -23.28 9.93 21.58
CA HIS A 322 -24.69 9.49 21.60
C HIS A 322 -25.43 9.79 20.28
N LEU A 323 -25.29 10.99 19.72
CA LEU A 323 -25.92 11.36 18.45
C LEU A 323 -25.42 10.51 17.27
N ILE A 324 -24.11 10.23 17.22
CA ILE A 324 -23.54 9.38 16.17
C ILE A 324 -24.06 7.94 16.29
N ILE A 325 -24.10 7.40 17.51
CA ILE A 325 -24.61 6.05 17.76
C ILE A 325 -26.08 5.94 17.38
N GLU A 326 -26.89 6.93 17.75
CA GLU A 326 -28.31 6.98 17.40
C GLU A 326 -28.51 7.00 15.87
N GLN A 327 -27.76 7.85 15.15
CA GLN A 327 -27.85 7.90 13.70
C GLN A 327 -27.47 6.56 13.04
N LEU A 328 -26.43 5.89 13.55
CA LEU A 328 -26.04 4.57 13.03
C LEU A 328 -27.15 3.53 13.26
N ARG A 329 -27.82 3.59 14.41
CA ARG A 329 -28.99 2.75 14.72
C ARG A 329 -30.15 3.02 13.76
N GLU A 330 -30.52 4.28 13.56
CA GLU A 330 -31.59 4.68 12.63
C GLU A 330 -31.28 4.21 11.20
N LEU A 331 -30.06 4.47 10.71
CA LEU A 331 -29.62 4.02 9.39
C LEU A 331 -29.71 2.50 9.24
N SER A 332 -29.38 1.75 10.29
CA SER A 332 -29.43 0.29 10.26
C SER A 332 -30.87 -0.26 10.16
N LEU A 333 -31.85 0.47 10.69
CA LEU A 333 -33.27 0.08 10.74
C LEU A 333 -34.03 0.57 9.50
N ASP A 334 -33.84 1.83 9.13
CA ASP A 334 -34.65 2.52 8.13
C ASP A 334 -34.02 2.46 6.72
N GLU A 335 -32.69 2.48 6.62
CA GLU A 335 -31.95 2.52 5.34
C GLU A 335 -30.83 1.46 5.27
N PRO A 336 -31.14 0.15 5.44
CA PRO A 336 -30.12 -0.90 5.62
C PRO A 336 -29.11 -1.00 4.46
N GLN A 337 -29.53 -0.72 3.22
CA GLN A 337 -28.63 -0.71 2.06
C GLN A 337 -27.62 0.45 2.10
N ARG A 338 -28.03 1.62 2.61
CA ARG A 338 -27.14 2.76 2.81
C ARG A 338 -26.19 2.51 3.97
N PHE A 339 -26.70 1.95 5.07
CA PHE A 339 -25.89 1.52 6.21
C PHE A 339 -24.82 0.52 5.81
N GLN A 340 -25.16 -0.51 5.02
CA GLN A 340 -24.18 -1.49 4.51
C GLN A 340 -23.08 -0.84 3.67
N ARG A 341 -23.41 0.12 2.81
CA ARG A 341 -22.40 0.89 2.06
C ARG A 341 -21.47 1.62 3.02
N ILE A 342 -22.01 2.38 3.98
CA ILE A 342 -21.24 3.09 4.99
C ILE A 342 -20.32 2.14 5.77
N LEU A 343 -20.84 0.97 6.18
CA LEU A 343 -20.07 -0.07 6.85
C LEU A 343 -18.90 -0.55 6.00
N LYS A 344 -19.11 -0.81 4.70
CA LYS A 344 -18.03 -1.20 3.78
C LYS A 344 -16.94 -0.13 3.64
N TYR A 345 -17.28 1.16 3.78
CA TYR A 345 -16.32 2.27 3.72
C TYR A 345 -15.58 2.52 5.05
N HIS A 346 -16.25 2.30 6.18
CA HIS A 346 -15.77 2.68 7.53
C HIS A 346 -15.77 1.51 8.53
N ASP A 347 -15.53 0.31 8.03
CA ASP A 347 -15.68 -0.96 8.76
C ASP A 347 -14.98 -0.95 10.13
N ILE A 348 -13.69 -0.59 10.15
CA ILE A 348 -12.88 -0.57 11.38
C ILE A 348 -13.43 0.42 12.40
N GLY A 349 -13.80 1.62 11.99
CA GLY A 349 -14.32 2.66 12.88
C GLY A 349 -15.67 2.30 13.48
N ILE A 350 -16.55 1.67 12.69
CA ILE A 350 -17.86 1.22 13.15
C ILE A 350 -17.73 0.00 14.06
N LYS A 351 -16.83 -0.95 13.75
CA LYS A 351 -16.51 -2.09 14.63
C LYS A 351 -15.92 -1.64 15.97
N ALA A 352 -15.06 -0.63 15.97
CA ALA A 352 -14.57 0.01 17.21
C ALA A 352 -15.72 0.58 18.04
N ALA A 353 -16.64 1.32 17.40
CA ALA A 353 -17.82 1.87 18.06
C ALA A 353 -18.71 0.75 18.66
N CYS A 354 -18.88 -0.36 17.95
CA CYS A 354 -19.64 -1.52 18.45
C CYS A 354 -19.01 -2.14 19.70
N TYR A 355 -17.68 -2.23 19.74
CA TYR A 355 -16.97 -2.77 20.89
C TYR A 355 -17.12 -1.87 22.13
N GLU A 356 -17.11 -0.55 21.94
CA GLU A 356 -17.25 0.41 23.05
C GLU A 356 -18.71 0.60 23.50
N TYR A 357 -19.69 0.42 22.61
CA TYR A 357 -21.12 0.65 22.88
C TYR A 357 -21.97 -0.62 22.65
N ASP A 358 -22.23 -1.36 23.74
CA ASP A 358 -23.03 -2.59 23.76
C ASP A 358 -24.41 -2.45 23.06
N GLU A 359 -25.10 -1.32 23.24
CA GLU A 359 -26.42 -1.09 22.65
C GLU A 359 -26.35 -0.95 21.12
N LEU A 360 -25.35 -0.21 20.62
CA LEU A 360 -25.11 -0.12 19.17
C LEU A 360 -24.89 -1.52 18.62
N PHE A 361 -23.98 -2.27 19.24
CA PHE A 361 -23.62 -3.60 18.76
C PHE A 361 -24.83 -4.54 18.71
N ARG A 362 -25.72 -4.52 19.71
CA ARG A 362 -26.96 -5.33 19.66
C ARG A 362 -27.83 -5.05 18.43
N ASN A 363 -27.90 -3.80 17.98
CA ASN A 363 -28.72 -3.42 16.83
C ASN A 363 -28.06 -3.78 15.50
N VAL A 364 -26.73 -3.68 15.41
CA VAL A 364 -26.00 -3.83 14.13
C VAL A 364 -25.27 -5.15 13.98
N ALA A 365 -25.12 -5.96 15.03
CA ALA A 365 -24.33 -7.21 15.01
C ALA A 365 -24.73 -8.16 13.88
N ASN A 366 -26.04 -8.24 13.59
CA ASN A 366 -26.59 -9.08 12.51
C ASN A 366 -26.38 -8.50 11.10
N LEU A 367 -25.94 -7.26 11.00
CA LEU A 367 -25.65 -6.56 9.74
C LEU A 367 -24.14 -6.52 9.44
N LEU A 368 -23.29 -6.78 10.43
CA LEU A 368 -21.85 -6.85 10.24
C LEU A 368 -21.48 -8.01 9.30
N GLU A 369 -20.57 -7.73 8.38
CA GLU A 369 -20.05 -8.70 7.43
C GLU A 369 -18.70 -9.25 7.91
N TRP A 370 -18.54 -10.55 7.73
CA TRP A 370 -17.39 -11.32 8.19
C TRP A 370 -16.78 -12.05 7.03
N ARG A 371 -15.45 -12.03 6.95
CA ARG A 371 -14.70 -12.75 5.92
C ARG A 371 -14.78 -14.26 6.20
N THR A 372 -15.05 -15.06 5.18
CA THR A 372 -15.26 -16.51 5.26
C THR A 372 -14.66 -17.24 4.06
N ASN A 373 -14.51 -18.57 4.17
CA ASN A 373 -14.02 -19.42 3.08
C ASN A 373 -15.07 -19.77 2.00
N CYS A 374 -16.35 -19.46 2.20
CA CYS A 374 -17.41 -19.83 1.24
C CYS A 374 -18.47 -18.73 1.02
N GLY A 375 -18.83 -18.47 -0.24
CA GLY A 375 -19.76 -17.40 -0.66
C GLY A 375 -21.20 -17.58 -0.20
N GLY A 376 -21.85 -16.51 0.24
CA GLY A 376 -23.28 -16.50 0.57
C GLY A 376 -24.20 -16.44 -0.65
N LYS A 377 -25.51 -16.68 -0.48
CA LYS A 377 -26.52 -16.59 -1.56
C LYS A 377 -26.72 -15.17 -2.11
N SER A 378 -26.16 -14.14 -1.47
CA SER A 378 -26.39 -12.72 -1.75
C SER A 378 -25.20 -11.99 -2.41
N SER A 379 -24.08 -12.66 -2.65
CA SER A 379 -22.91 -12.06 -3.31
C SER A 379 -22.83 -12.50 -4.77
N GLU A 380 -23.48 -11.77 -5.67
CA GLU A 380 -23.23 -11.83 -7.12
C GLU A 380 -21.90 -11.14 -7.52
N GLU A 381 -21.20 -10.52 -6.57
CA GLU A 381 -19.87 -9.94 -6.80
C GLU A 381 -18.80 -11.03 -6.67
N GLU A 382 -18.31 -11.53 -7.82
CA GLU A 382 -17.01 -12.20 -7.90
C GLU A 382 -15.95 -11.27 -7.29
N SER A 383 -15.45 -11.65 -6.11
CA SER A 383 -14.38 -10.94 -5.44
C SER A 383 -13.10 -11.10 -6.25
N TYR A 384 -12.54 -9.98 -6.75
CA TYR A 384 -11.21 -9.89 -7.36
C TYR A 384 -10.06 -10.45 -6.49
N SER A 385 -10.35 -10.84 -5.23
CA SER A 385 -9.40 -11.34 -4.23
C SER A 385 -9.63 -12.78 -3.77
N GLY A 386 -10.65 -13.49 -4.30
CA GLY A 386 -10.92 -14.89 -3.92
C GLY A 386 -11.52 -15.09 -2.52
N PHE A 387 -11.88 -14.02 -1.80
CA PHE A 387 -12.52 -14.09 -0.47
C PHE A 387 -14.01 -13.79 -0.51
N TYR A 388 -14.76 -14.39 0.42
CA TYR A 388 -16.21 -14.23 0.57
C TYR A 388 -16.59 -13.52 1.87
N TRP A 389 -17.71 -12.80 1.86
CA TRP A 389 -18.25 -12.08 3.02
C TRP A 389 -19.66 -12.55 3.33
N ARG A 390 -19.98 -12.73 4.62
CA ARG A 390 -21.31 -13.15 5.08
C ARG A 390 -21.67 -12.47 6.40
N ARG A 391 -22.98 -12.31 6.64
CA ARG A 391 -23.49 -11.85 7.94
C ARG A 391 -23.56 -13.00 8.94
N LEU A 392 -23.46 -12.71 10.24
CA LEU A 392 -23.55 -13.74 11.29
C LEU A 392 -24.79 -14.65 11.20
N PRO A 393 -26.01 -14.12 10.97
CA PRO A 393 -27.18 -14.99 10.79
C PRO A 393 -27.06 -15.97 9.63
N GLU A 394 -26.44 -15.57 8.52
CA GLU A 394 -26.22 -16.41 7.35
C GLU A 394 -25.18 -17.49 7.66
N ILE A 395 -24.11 -17.13 8.37
CA ILE A 395 -23.07 -18.07 8.81
C ILE A 395 -23.66 -19.13 9.73
N LEU A 396 -24.40 -18.71 10.78
CA LEU A 396 -25.03 -19.62 11.72
C LEU A 396 -26.06 -20.54 11.06
N SER A 397 -26.75 -20.06 10.03
CA SER A 397 -27.69 -20.89 9.26
C SER A 397 -27.02 -21.96 8.41
N ALA A 398 -25.77 -21.73 7.98
CA ALA A 398 -24.99 -22.65 7.16
C ALA A 398 -24.20 -23.68 7.99
N LEU A 399 -23.92 -23.37 9.26
CA LEU A 399 -23.23 -24.27 10.18
C LEU A 399 -24.16 -25.38 10.70
N PRO A 400 -23.64 -26.58 11.00
CA PRO A 400 -24.42 -27.65 11.63
C PRO A 400 -25.07 -27.19 12.93
N LYS A 401 -26.35 -27.52 13.15
CA LYS A 401 -27.04 -27.22 14.41
C LYS A 401 -26.65 -28.23 15.48
N SER A 402 -26.50 -27.76 16.72
CA SER A 402 -26.27 -28.63 17.88
C SER A 402 -27.60 -29.16 18.42
N GLU A 403 -27.66 -30.46 18.73
CA GLU A 403 -28.88 -31.12 19.23
C GLU A 403 -29.14 -30.88 20.73
N SER A 404 -28.09 -30.59 21.53
CA SER A 404 -28.19 -30.51 22.99
C SER A 404 -27.26 -29.48 23.65
N GLY A 405 -26.72 -28.52 22.90
CA GLY A 405 -25.76 -27.52 23.42
C GLY A 405 -25.58 -26.31 22.51
N PRO A 406 -24.61 -25.43 22.81
CA PRO A 406 -24.31 -24.29 21.96
C PRO A 406 -23.81 -24.74 20.58
N GLN A 407 -24.19 -24.00 19.53
CA GLN A 407 -23.74 -24.23 18.17
C GLN A 407 -22.26 -23.83 18.04
N ALA A 408 -21.42 -24.69 17.46
CA ALA A 408 -20.02 -24.38 17.24
C ALA A 408 -19.86 -23.29 16.17
N LEU A 409 -19.05 -22.26 16.45
CA LEU A 409 -18.69 -21.20 15.53
C LEU A 409 -17.17 -21.25 15.27
N PRO A 410 -16.72 -21.92 14.19
CA PRO A 410 -15.30 -22.01 13.86
C PRO A 410 -14.76 -20.66 13.38
N CYS A 411 -13.66 -20.21 13.97
CA CYS A 411 -12.92 -19.04 13.51
C CYS A 411 -11.40 -19.21 13.69
N PHE A 412 -10.60 -18.39 13.03
CA PHE A 412 -9.19 -18.19 13.39
C PHE A 412 -8.94 -16.72 13.74
N ALA A 413 -8.07 -16.46 14.70
CA ALA A 413 -7.78 -15.10 15.18
C ALA A 413 -6.38 -14.62 14.76
N THR A 414 -5.56 -15.52 14.23
CA THR A 414 -4.20 -15.18 13.81
C THR A 414 -4.20 -14.52 12.43
N ALA A 415 -3.59 -13.32 12.35
CA ALA A 415 -3.41 -12.61 11.09
C ALA A 415 -2.66 -13.48 10.07
N PHE A 416 -2.91 -13.27 8.78
CA PHE A 416 -2.24 -13.97 7.66
C PHE A 416 -2.44 -15.49 7.58
N SER A 417 -3.13 -16.11 8.54
CA SER A 417 -3.40 -17.55 8.58
C SER A 417 -4.56 -17.98 7.67
N ALA A 418 -5.23 -17.01 7.02
CA ALA A 418 -6.34 -17.24 6.10
C ALA A 418 -6.00 -18.25 4.99
N ASN A 419 -4.78 -18.19 4.43
CA ASN A 419 -4.34 -19.11 3.36
C ASN A 419 -4.29 -20.57 3.83
N GLN A 420 -4.02 -20.81 5.11
CA GLN A 420 -3.98 -22.15 5.69
C GLN A 420 -5.40 -22.62 6.04
N TYR A 421 -6.09 -21.86 6.89
CA TYR A 421 -7.34 -22.33 7.49
C TYR A 421 -8.53 -22.28 6.53
N PHE A 422 -8.55 -21.38 5.55
CA PHE A 422 -9.63 -21.41 4.53
C PHE A 422 -9.53 -22.66 3.65
N ASN A 423 -8.34 -23.01 3.18
CA ASN A 423 -8.12 -24.20 2.35
C ASN A 423 -8.43 -25.50 3.12
N MET A 424 -7.98 -25.58 4.38
CA MET A 424 -8.31 -26.71 5.26
C MET A 424 -9.80 -26.83 5.52
N ALA A 425 -10.48 -25.71 5.80
CA ALA A 425 -11.92 -25.69 6.03
C ALA A 425 -12.70 -26.11 4.77
N GLU A 426 -12.29 -25.65 3.58
CA GLU A 426 -12.88 -26.07 2.31
C GLU A 426 -12.71 -27.57 2.07
N SER A 427 -11.51 -28.11 2.29
CA SER A 427 -11.22 -29.54 2.16
C SER A 427 -11.97 -30.41 3.18
N ALA A 428 -12.29 -29.84 4.35
CA ALA A 428 -13.10 -30.46 5.39
C ALA A 428 -14.62 -30.24 5.21
N ASN A 429 -15.03 -29.53 4.15
CA ASN A 429 -16.41 -29.10 3.91
C ASN A 429 -17.03 -28.38 5.13
N SER A 430 -16.23 -27.52 5.75
CA SER A 430 -16.57 -26.72 6.93
C SER A 430 -16.54 -25.23 6.60
N LEU A 431 -17.33 -24.43 7.33
CA LEU A 431 -17.33 -22.97 7.23
C LEU A 431 -16.52 -22.41 8.40
N VAL A 432 -15.55 -21.54 8.10
CA VAL A 432 -14.75 -20.83 9.09
C VAL A 432 -14.79 -19.33 8.88
N ILE A 433 -14.83 -18.59 9.98
CA ILE A 433 -14.74 -17.12 10.00
C ILE A 433 -13.28 -16.71 10.17
N ASP A 434 -12.87 -15.72 9.38
CA ASP A 434 -11.68 -14.97 9.71
C ASP A 434 -12.00 -13.92 10.79
N ALA A 435 -11.44 -14.12 11.96
CA ALA A 435 -11.53 -13.22 13.10
C ALA A 435 -10.19 -12.53 13.40
N SER A 436 -9.29 -12.43 12.41
CA SER A 436 -7.94 -11.93 12.60
C SER A 436 -7.80 -10.40 12.57
N GLY A 437 -8.89 -9.67 12.33
CA GLY A 437 -8.86 -8.22 12.39
C GLY A 437 -8.88 -7.70 13.84
N PRO A 438 -8.68 -6.38 14.04
CA PRO A 438 -8.46 -5.80 15.36
C PRO A 438 -9.66 -5.90 16.31
N PHE A 439 -10.88 -6.00 15.79
CA PHE A 439 -12.11 -6.02 16.60
C PHE A 439 -12.91 -7.30 16.43
N GLU A 440 -12.62 -8.11 15.43
CA GLU A 440 -13.41 -9.25 14.98
C GLU A 440 -13.60 -10.26 16.10
N MET A 441 -12.50 -10.76 16.70
CA MET A 441 -12.57 -11.72 17.80
C MET A 441 -13.32 -11.16 19.01
N LEU A 442 -13.10 -9.89 19.35
CA LEU A 442 -13.76 -9.22 20.48
C LEU A 442 -15.27 -9.14 20.28
N LEU A 443 -15.70 -8.76 19.08
CA LEU A 443 -17.10 -8.66 18.71
C LEU A 443 -17.76 -10.05 18.64
N LEU A 444 -17.07 -11.09 18.16
CA LEU A 444 -17.60 -12.47 18.22
C LEU A 444 -17.84 -12.91 19.67
N GLU A 445 -16.88 -12.67 20.56
CA GLU A 445 -17.02 -13.00 22.00
C GLU A 445 -18.15 -12.22 22.67
N GLN A 446 -18.36 -10.96 22.29
CA GLN A 446 -19.47 -10.14 22.77
C GLN A 446 -20.80 -10.66 22.23
N TYR A 447 -20.85 -11.06 20.95
CA TYR A 447 -22.04 -11.62 20.31
C TYR A 447 -22.46 -12.96 20.97
N ALA A 448 -21.48 -13.79 21.34
CA ALA A 448 -21.71 -15.04 22.06
C ALA A 448 -22.35 -14.86 23.45
N LYS A 449 -22.28 -13.65 24.03
CA LYS A 449 -22.90 -13.32 25.32
C LYS A 449 -24.37 -12.87 25.19
N PHE A 450 -24.89 -12.69 23.98
CA PHE A 450 -26.30 -12.32 23.79
C PHE A 450 -27.23 -13.43 24.28
N LYS A 451 -28.28 -13.06 25.03
CA LYS A 451 -29.19 -14.04 25.66
C LYS A 451 -29.88 -14.97 24.66
N ASP A 452 -30.16 -14.47 23.47
CA ASP A 452 -30.89 -15.20 22.42
C ASP A 452 -29.94 -15.96 21.48
N VAL A 453 -28.63 -15.92 21.74
CA VAL A 453 -27.59 -16.56 20.93
C VAL A 453 -26.95 -17.68 21.74
N SER A 454 -27.01 -18.91 21.24
CA SER A 454 -26.36 -20.07 21.85
C SER A 454 -25.23 -20.58 20.97
N ILE A 455 -24.07 -19.94 21.07
CA ILE A 455 -22.88 -20.29 20.28
C ILE A 455 -21.67 -20.55 21.16
N LYS A 456 -20.76 -21.40 20.69
CA LYS A 456 -19.45 -21.66 21.28
C LYS A 456 -18.39 -21.38 20.21
N ILE A 457 -17.56 -20.38 20.44
CA ILE A 457 -16.48 -20.02 19.52
C ILE A 457 -15.38 -21.08 19.60
N ILE A 458 -14.95 -21.59 18.44
CA ILE A 458 -13.88 -22.58 18.31
C ILE A 458 -12.76 -21.92 17.49
N ARG A 459 -11.65 -21.58 18.18
CA ARG A 459 -10.45 -21.04 17.54
C ARG A 459 -9.66 -22.19 16.90
N VAL A 460 -9.88 -22.42 15.61
CA VAL A 460 -9.33 -23.59 14.88
C VAL A 460 -7.81 -23.55 14.72
N ASP A 461 -7.23 -22.36 14.86
CA ASP A 461 -5.79 -22.14 14.87
C ASP A 461 -5.14 -22.52 16.21
N GLN A 462 -5.89 -22.44 17.32
CA GLN A 462 -5.39 -22.67 18.68
C GLN A 462 -5.78 -24.04 19.26
N VAL A 463 -6.92 -24.61 18.84
CA VAL A 463 -7.49 -25.86 19.40
C VAL A 463 -7.35 -27.02 18.41
N ASP A 464 -7.11 -28.23 18.91
CA ASP A 464 -7.23 -29.47 18.11
C ASP A 464 -8.72 -29.73 17.83
N ASP A 465 -9.27 -29.06 16.81
CA ASP A 465 -10.63 -29.34 16.34
C ASP A 465 -10.65 -30.71 15.67
N PRO A 466 -11.38 -31.72 16.20
CA PRO A 466 -11.42 -33.06 15.63
C PRO A 466 -11.94 -33.12 14.17
N ASN A 467 -12.67 -32.09 13.73
CA ASN A 467 -13.17 -32.00 12.35
C ASN A 467 -12.08 -31.58 11.36
N ILE A 468 -11.02 -30.94 11.85
CA ILE A 468 -9.90 -30.44 11.04
C ILE A 468 -8.67 -31.33 11.26
N PHE A 469 -8.37 -31.64 12.53
CA PHE A 469 -7.21 -32.41 12.98
C PHE A 469 -7.66 -33.74 13.59
N ARG A 470 -7.33 -34.85 12.94
CA ARG A 470 -7.54 -36.20 13.47
C ARG A 470 -6.27 -36.70 14.16
N HIS A 471 -6.44 -37.35 15.31
CA HIS A 471 -5.34 -38.01 16.00
C HIS A 471 -4.88 -39.28 15.25
N LEU A 472 -3.66 -39.70 15.52
CA LEU A 472 -3.13 -40.98 15.06
C LEU A 472 -3.74 -42.09 15.94
N GLU A 473 -4.46 -43.03 15.34
CA GLU A 473 -5.22 -44.04 16.09
C GLU A 473 -4.37 -45.26 16.47
N GLU A 474 -3.34 -45.56 15.69
CA GLU A 474 -2.47 -46.72 15.91
C GLU A 474 -1.20 -46.33 16.68
N HIS A 475 -0.91 -47.05 17.77
CA HIS A 475 0.29 -46.77 18.59
C HIS A 475 1.60 -46.87 17.81
N GLN A 476 1.71 -47.80 16.86
CA GLN A 476 2.90 -47.93 16.01
C GLN A 476 3.04 -46.73 15.06
N GLU A 477 1.93 -46.20 14.55
CA GLU A 477 1.91 -44.99 13.73
C GLU A 477 2.36 -43.77 14.55
N GLU A 478 1.81 -43.61 15.76
CA GLU A 478 2.18 -42.54 16.70
C GLU A 478 3.68 -42.55 17.01
N VAL A 479 4.25 -43.71 17.33
CA VAL A 479 5.70 -43.83 17.61
C VAL A 479 6.57 -43.46 16.41
N ARG A 480 6.16 -43.82 15.18
CA ARG A 480 6.91 -43.46 13.96
C ARG A 480 6.95 -41.96 13.76
N PHE A 481 5.79 -41.30 13.78
CA PHE A 481 5.72 -39.86 13.58
C PHE A 481 6.32 -39.07 14.74
N GLN A 482 6.30 -39.59 15.97
CA GLN A 482 6.98 -38.97 17.09
C GLN A 482 8.50 -38.93 16.89
N ARG A 483 9.10 -39.98 16.30
CA ARG A 483 10.54 -39.98 15.98
C ARG A 483 10.88 -38.93 14.92
N LEU A 484 10.07 -38.83 13.87
CA LEU A 484 10.22 -37.79 12.85
C LEU A 484 10.10 -36.39 13.46
N ALA A 485 9.09 -36.16 14.29
CA ALA A 485 8.88 -34.89 14.98
C ALA A 485 10.12 -34.50 15.82
N THR A 486 10.65 -35.43 16.63
CA THR A 486 11.87 -35.19 17.41
C THR A 486 13.08 -34.88 16.52
N ARG A 487 13.20 -35.51 15.34
CA ARG A 487 14.27 -35.16 14.40
C ARG A 487 14.10 -33.74 13.85
N MET A 488 12.88 -33.38 13.45
CA MET A 488 12.58 -32.02 12.98
C MET A 488 12.89 -30.96 14.04
N GLU A 489 12.57 -31.19 15.31
CA GLU A 489 12.90 -30.26 16.42
C GLU A 489 14.42 -30.04 16.58
N GLN A 490 15.25 -31.01 16.21
CA GLN A 490 16.72 -30.88 16.27
C GLN A 490 17.29 -30.10 15.09
N VAL A 491 16.68 -30.26 13.91
CA VAL A 491 17.12 -29.70 12.63
C VAL A 491 16.60 -28.27 12.45
N VAL A 492 15.32 -28.07 12.70
CA VAL A 492 14.63 -26.80 12.52
C VAL A 492 14.89 -25.90 13.73
N LYS A 493 15.63 -24.80 13.52
CA LYS A 493 15.95 -23.82 14.56
C LYS A 493 15.55 -22.42 14.11
N PRO A 494 14.27 -22.03 14.26
CA PRO A 494 13.80 -20.72 13.82
C PRO A 494 14.52 -19.61 14.58
N ARG A 495 15.34 -18.78 13.89
CA ARG A 495 16.15 -17.72 14.53
C ARG A 495 16.95 -18.22 15.75
N GLY A 496 17.42 -19.48 15.72
CA GLY A 496 18.13 -20.10 16.84
C GLY A 496 17.27 -20.51 18.04
N ARG A 497 15.93 -20.50 17.91
CA ARG A 497 14.97 -20.91 18.95
C ARG A 497 14.58 -22.38 18.81
N SER A 498 13.98 -22.93 19.86
CA SER A 498 13.34 -24.25 19.83
C SER A 498 11.95 -24.18 19.22
N ILE A 499 11.63 -25.15 18.36
CA ILE A 499 10.27 -25.38 17.85
C ILE A 499 9.72 -26.65 18.50
N ARG A 500 8.40 -26.73 18.66
CA ARG A 500 7.73 -27.98 19.03
C ARG A 500 7.05 -28.58 17.81
N VAL A 501 7.32 -29.84 17.51
CA VAL A 501 6.75 -30.53 16.34
C VAL A 501 5.78 -31.61 16.81
N GLU A 502 4.61 -31.68 16.18
CA GLU A 502 3.62 -32.72 16.42
C GLU A 502 3.02 -33.24 15.12
N ALA A 503 2.48 -34.46 15.13
CA ALA A 503 1.83 -35.06 13.97
C ALA A 503 0.32 -35.15 14.16
N ARG A 504 -0.42 -34.79 13.11
CA ARG A 504 -1.88 -34.95 13.01
C ARG A 504 -2.24 -35.39 11.58
N LYS A 505 -3.45 -35.90 11.40
CA LYS A 505 -4.03 -36.18 10.08
C LYS A 505 -4.99 -35.05 9.70
N PHE A 506 -4.77 -34.39 8.58
CA PHE A 506 -5.64 -33.31 8.09
C PHE A 506 -5.63 -33.20 6.56
N LYS A 507 -6.63 -32.50 6.01
CA LYS A 507 -6.73 -32.20 4.57
C LYS A 507 -6.46 -30.71 4.32
N PRO A 508 -6.01 -30.31 3.11
CA PRO A 508 -5.68 -31.14 1.96
C PRO A 508 -4.41 -31.98 2.19
N THR A 509 -4.32 -33.16 1.56
CA THR A 509 -3.17 -34.07 1.75
C THR A 509 -1.88 -33.53 1.15
N GLU A 510 -1.99 -32.57 0.24
CA GLU A 510 -0.92 -31.82 -0.39
C GLU A 510 -0.19 -30.90 0.61
N LEU A 511 -0.87 -30.47 1.68
CA LEU A 511 -0.28 -29.64 2.72
C LEU A 511 0.56 -30.52 3.66
N ALA A 512 1.89 -30.38 3.60
CA ALA A 512 2.82 -31.21 4.35
C ALA A 512 2.90 -30.84 5.84
N ALA A 513 2.85 -29.54 6.16
CA ALA A 513 2.89 -29.05 7.53
C ALA A 513 2.27 -27.65 7.64
N LEU A 514 1.89 -27.26 8.85
CA LEU A 514 1.36 -25.94 9.16
C LEU A 514 1.89 -25.41 10.49
N ILE A 515 1.93 -24.09 10.63
CA ILE A 515 2.38 -23.42 11.85
C ILE A 515 1.14 -23.01 12.64
N ARG A 516 1.10 -23.41 13.91
CA ARG A 516 0.05 -23.02 14.84
C ARG A 516 0.60 -22.06 15.87
N THR A 517 -0.10 -20.95 15.99
CA THR A 517 0.00 -20.01 17.10
C THR A 517 -0.70 -20.63 18.31
N THR A 518 0.01 -20.64 19.44
CA THR A 518 -0.57 -20.94 20.75
C THR A 518 -0.76 -19.64 21.51
N GLU A 519 -1.61 -19.61 22.54
CA GLU A 519 -1.74 -18.43 23.42
C GLU A 519 -0.37 -17.95 23.93
N ARG A 520 0.55 -18.88 24.23
CA ARG A 520 1.91 -18.55 24.66
C ARG A 520 2.78 -17.96 23.55
N SER A 521 2.58 -18.40 22.31
CA SER A 521 3.25 -17.83 21.12
C SER A 521 2.75 -16.42 20.83
N GLU A 522 1.45 -16.16 20.96
CA GLU A 522 0.87 -14.81 20.84
C GLU A 522 1.38 -13.86 21.95
N MET A 523 1.38 -14.32 23.21
CA MET A 523 1.95 -13.54 24.32
C MET A 523 3.44 -13.24 24.14
N HIS A 524 4.18 -14.17 23.53
CA HIS A 524 5.59 -13.97 23.19
C HIS A 524 5.74 -12.86 22.14
N GLN A 525 4.97 -12.93 21.04
CA GLN A 525 5.01 -11.94 19.97
C GLN A 525 4.61 -10.54 20.47
N GLN A 526 3.53 -10.45 21.25
CA GLN A 526 3.10 -9.18 21.86
C GLN A 526 4.18 -8.57 22.76
N ALA A 527 4.90 -9.40 23.52
CA ALA A 527 6.01 -8.94 24.34
C ALA A 527 7.18 -8.42 23.48
N GLU A 528 7.50 -9.06 22.35
CA GLU A 528 8.51 -8.56 21.40
C GLU A 528 8.08 -7.23 20.77
N ASP A 529 6.83 -7.12 20.32
CA ASP A 529 6.29 -5.91 19.70
C ASP A 529 6.31 -4.73 20.67
N LEU A 530 5.96 -4.98 21.94
CA LEU A 530 6.05 -3.98 23.01
C LEU A 530 7.50 -3.53 23.24
N LEU A 531 8.49 -4.40 23.14
CA LEU A 531 9.91 -4.01 23.26
C LEU A 531 10.41 -3.22 22.06
N ASN A 532 9.88 -3.51 20.86
CA ASN A 532 10.25 -2.85 19.61
C ASN A 532 9.63 -1.46 19.45
N GLN A 533 8.63 -1.10 20.27
CA GLN A 533 8.04 0.23 20.25
C GLN A 533 9.01 1.28 20.86
N PRO A 534 9.27 2.40 20.15
CA PRO A 534 10.30 3.37 20.54
C PRO A 534 10.03 4.08 21.88
N ASN A 535 8.76 4.16 22.30
CA ASN A 535 8.32 4.92 23.49
C ASN A 535 7.74 4.05 24.62
N THR A 536 8.04 2.75 24.66
CA THR A 536 7.50 1.84 25.69
C THR A 536 8.01 2.20 27.10
N PRO A 537 7.12 2.44 28.08
CA PRO A 537 7.49 2.70 29.47
C PRO A 537 8.36 1.59 30.07
N GLN A 538 9.30 1.94 30.96
CA GLN A 538 10.28 0.98 31.49
C GLN A 538 9.65 -0.17 32.29
N SER A 539 8.56 0.09 33.03
CA SER A 539 7.79 -0.95 33.72
C SER A 539 7.14 -1.96 32.77
N MET A 540 6.70 -1.52 31.59
CA MET A 540 6.16 -2.40 30.55
C MET A 540 7.27 -3.19 29.85
N ARG A 541 8.47 -2.62 29.70
CA ARG A 541 9.63 -3.36 29.18
C ARG A 541 10.04 -4.50 30.11
N GLU A 542 10.14 -4.25 31.42
CA GLU A 542 10.47 -5.29 32.41
C GLU A 542 9.41 -6.42 32.43
N MET A 543 8.12 -6.06 32.28
CA MET A 543 7.04 -7.03 32.15
C MET A 543 7.15 -7.85 30.85
N ALA A 544 7.45 -7.20 29.73
CA ALA A 544 7.62 -7.87 28.44
C ALA A 544 8.84 -8.82 28.45
N GLU A 545 9.98 -8.41 29.01
CA GLU A 545 11.16 -9.27 29.17
C GLU A 545 10.86 -10.51 30.04
N THR A 546 10.09 -10.33 31.12
CA THR A 546 9.65 -11.44 31.98
C THR A 546 8.73 -12.40 31.22
N LEU A 547 7.79 -11.87 30.43
CA LEU A 547 6.89 -12.66 29.59
C LEU A 547 7.68 -13.44 28.52
N LEU A 548 8.70 -12.86 27.90
CA LEU A 548 9.55 -13.54 26.93
C LEU A 548 10.30 -14.73 27.53
N GLN A 549 10.81 -14.61 28.76
CA GLN A 549 11.48 -15.71 29.44
C GLN A 549 10.52 -16.88 29.71
N MET A 550 9.29 -16.57 30.16
CA MET A 550 8.27 -17.57 30.48
C MET A 550 7.70 -18.30 29.26
N THR A 551 7.74 -17.67 28.08
CA THR A 551 7.11 -18.17 26.84
C THR A 551 8.10 -18.75 25.82
N SER A 552 9.41 -18.64 26.07
CA SER A 552 10.51 -19.00 25.14
C SER A 552 10.47 -20.44 24.58
N ALA A 553 9.97 -21.42 25.34
CA ALA A 553 9.97 -22.84 24.95
C ALA A 553 8.80 -23.27 24.03
N GLU A 554 7.73 -22.48 23.93
CA GLU A 554 6.54 -22.79 23.12
C GLU A 554 6.25 -21.70 22.08
N ALA A 555 7.28 -20.93 21.70
CA ALA A 555 7.18 -19.79 20.81
C ALA A 555 6.66 -20.15 19.40
N MET A 556 6.85 -21.39 18.93
CA MET A 556 6.25 -21.90 17.69
C MET A 556 5.93 -23.40 17.76
N ARG A 557 4.77 -23.77 17.21
CA ARG A 557 4.32 -25.16 17.08
C ARG A 557 4.14 -25.49 15.60
N LEU A 558 4.83 -26.53 15.12
CA LEU A 558 4.70 -27.06 13.77
C LEU A 558 3.89 -28.36 13.82
N THR A 559 2.80 -28.42 13.06
CA THR A 559 1.99 -29.64 12.94
C THR A 559 2.22 -30.26 11.57
N ILE A 560 2.85 -31.43 11.51
CA ILE A 560 3.08 -32.19 10.28
C ILE A 560 1.86 -33.06 9.93
N ASN A 561 1.60 -33.19 8.64
CA ASN A 561 0.46 -33.94 8.11
C ASN A 561 0.82 -35.42 7.87
N ALA A 562 0.32 -36.32 8.71
CA ALA A 562 0.53 -37.75 8.53
C ALA A 562 -0.21 -38.33 7.30
N ASP A 563 -1.18 -37.61 6.73
CA ASP A 563 -1.85 -38.01 5.48
C ASP A 563 -1.06 -37.58 4.22
N ASN A 564 -0.05 -36.70 4.35
CA ASN A 564 0.81 -36.28 3.25
C ASN A 564 1.81 -37.38 2.85
N SER A 565 1.99 -37.59 1.54
CA SER A 565 2.84 -38.67 1.03
C SER A 565 4.31 -38.50 1.41
N LEU A 566 4.89 -37.30 1.24
CA LEU A 566 6.29 -37.05 1.58
C LEU A 566 6.57 -37.26 3.08
N ILE A 567 5.68 -36.76 3.93
CA ILE A 567 5.79 -36.91 5.39
C ILE A 567 5.71 -38.38 5.80
N ARG A 568 4.82 -39.16 5.18
CA ARG A 568 4.71 -40.60 5.41
C ARG A 568 5.95 -41.35 4.96
N ASP A 569 6.43 -41.09 3.75
CA ASP A 569 7.60 -41.75 3.18
C ASP A 569 8.84 -41.52 4.07
N ILE A 570 9.08 -40.29 4.53
CA ILE A 570 10.19 -39.99 5.45
C ILE A 570 10.00 -40.71 6.80
N ALA A 571 8.78 -40.73 7.34
CA ALA A 571 8.49 -41.38 8.62
C ALA A 571 8.67 -42.92 8.58
N GLU A 572 8.52 -43.54 7.40
CA GLU A 572 8.73 -44.97 7.19
C GLU A 572 10.21 -45.37 7.12
N HIS A 573 11.10 -44.40 6.91
CA HIS A 573 12.55 -44.61 6.74
C HIS A 573 13.39 -43.92 7.84
N PRO A 574 13.26 -44.32 9.12
CA PRO A 574 14.00 -43.71 10.23
C PRO A 574 15.52 -43.89 10.15
N GLU A 575 16.01 -44.84 9.36
CA GLU A 575 17.43 -45.04 9.06
C GLU A 575 18.06 -43.85 8.31
N LEU A 576 17.26 -43.03 7.65
CA LEU A 576 17.73 -41.84 6.93
C LEU A 576 17.81 -40.60 7.83
N PHE A 577 17.35 -40.69 9.09
CA PHE A 577 17.42 -39.57 10.03
C PHE A 577 18.87 -39.30 10.42
N GLY A 578 19.38 -38.11 10.11
CA GLY A 578 20.81 -37.81 10.26
C GLY A 578 21.50 -37.50 8.94
N GLU A 579 20.94 -37.96 7.82
CA GLU A 579 21.48 -37.66 6.50
C GLU A 579 21.30 -36.18 6.17
N PRO A 580 22.35 -35.47 5.72
CA PRO A 580 22.28 -34.03 5.44
C PRO A 580 21.16 -33.65 4.46
N ASP A 581 20.88 -34.53 3.49
CA ASP A 581 19.84 -34.31 2.47
C ASP A 581 18.44 -34.38 3.07
N VAL A 582 18.19 -35.33 3.97
CA VAL A 582 16.91 -35.45 4.66
C VAL A 582 16.70 -34.27 5.59
N ASP A 583 17.73 -33.85 6.35
CA ASP A 583 17.64 -32.66 7.20
C ASP A 583 17.32 -31.38 6.40
N GLU A 584 17.85 -31.26 5.19
CA GLU A 584 17.56 -30.15 4.28
C GLU A 584 16.10 -30.19 3.78
N ILE A 585 15.56 -31.37 3.49
CA ILE A 585 14.13 -31.57 3.17
C ILE A 585 13.24 -31.21 4.37
N LEU A 586 13.60 -31.64 5.60
CA LEU A 586 12.86 -31.30 6.82
C LEU A 586 12.82 -29.79 7.08
N SER A 587 13.94 -29.10 6.81
CA SER A 587 14.02 -27.64 6.86
C SER A 587 13.13 -26.99 5.78
N GLY A 588 13.11 -27.56 4.58
CA GLY A 588 12.23 -27.13 3.48
C GLY A 588 10.75 -27.25 3.83
N ILE A 589 10.32 -28.33 4.49
CA ILE A 589 8.94 -28.52 4.97
C ILE A 589 8.54 -27.40 5.94
N TYR A 590 9.42 -27.07 6.89
CA TYR A 590 9.18 -25.97 7.83
C TYR A 590 9.08 -24.61 7.11
N ASN A 591 10.00 -24.33 6.19
CA ASN A 591 10.01 -23.05 5.46
C ASN A 591 8.80 -22.91 4.52
N ASN A 592 8.31 -24.02 3.96
CA ASN A 592 7.07 -24.04 3.21
C ASN A 592 5.86 -23.71 4.12
N ALA A 593 5.84 -24.24 5.34
CA ALA A 593 4.81 -23.88 6.34
C ALA A 593 4.89 -22.40 6.77
N ILE A 594 6.10 -21.81 6.83
CA ILE A 594 6.28 -20.35 6.99
C ILE A 594 5.72 -19.60 5.78
N LEU A 595 5.98 -20.03 4.54
CA LEU A 595 5.48 -19.32 3.36
C LEU A 595 3.95 -19.22 3.36
N PHE A 596 3.28 -20.31 3.77
CA PHE A 596 1.83 -20.30 3.95
C PHE A 596 1.37 -19.40 5.11
N ASN A 597 2.25 -19.13 6.09
CA ASN A 597 2.04 -18.22 7.23
C ASN A 597 2.80 -16.90 6.98
N GLN A 598 2.25 -16.03 6.13
CA GLN A 598 2.94 -14.85 5.58
C GLN A 598 3.53 -13.89 6.64
N ASP A 599 3.06 -13.96 7.89
CA ASP A 599 3.51 -13.13 9.02
C ASP A 599 4.98 -13.39 9.43
N LEU A 600 5.51 -14.57 9.12
CA LEU A 600 6.86 -14.99 9.55
C LEU A 600 7.93 -14.82 8.45
N LEU A 601 7.58 -14.26 7.29
CA LEU A 601 8.50 -14.03 6.18
C LEU A 601 9.33 -12.76 6.39
N THR A 602 10.53 -12.90 6.96
CA THR A 602 11.53 -11.83 6.99
C THR A 602 12.48 -11.91 5.80
N THR A 603 13.18 -10.82 5.50
CA THR A 603 14.26 -10.79 4.49
C THR A 603 15.28 -11.91 4.70
N GLU A 604 15.64 -12.19 5.96
CA GLU A 604 16.53 -13.28 6.34
C GLU A 604 15.92 -14.66 6.01
N ASN A 605 14.67 -14.91 6.41
CA ASN A 605 13.98 -16.16 6.14
C ASN A 605 13.80 -16.41 4.62
N THR A 606 13.53 -15.35 3.86
CA THR A 606 13.40 -15.41 2.39
C THR A 606 14.73 -15.74 1.71
N GLN A 607 15.85 -15.19 2.20
CA GLN A 607 17.18 -15.54 1.70
C GLN A 607 17.55 -17.00 2.00
N ILE A 608 17.26 -17.46 3.22
CA ILE A 608 17.49 -18.86 3.63
C ILE A 608 16.67 -19.81 2.77
N LEU A 609 15.37 -19.52 2.60
CA LEU A 609 14.47 -20.28 1.73
C LEU A 609 15.03 -20.38 0.31
N ASN A 610 15.42 -19.24 -0.29
CA ASN A 610 15.92 -19.20 -1.65
C ASN A 610 17.19 -20.06 -1.82
N GLN A 611 18.17 -19.90 -0.91
CA GLN A 611 19.41 -20.68 -0.92
C GLN A 611 19.18 -22.18 -0.73
N GLN A 612 18.22 -22.57 0.11
CA GLN A 612 17.86 -23.97 0.29
C GLN A 612 17.14 -24.55 -0.93
N MET A 613 16.21 -23.81 -1.52
CA MET A 613 15.52 -24.23 -2.74
C MET A 613 16.51 -24.45 -3.88
N HIS A 614 17.48 -23.54 -4.06
CA HIS A 614 18.56 -23.72 -5.03
C HIS A 614 19.37 -25.01 -4.76
N ARG A 615 19.75 -25.28 -3.51
CA ARG A 615 20.49 -26.50 -3.16
C ARG A 615 19.71 -27.78 -3.44
N LEU A 616 18.43 -27.81 -3.08
CA LEU A 616 17.56 -28.96 -3.35
C LEU A 616 17.38 -29.19 -4.85
N LEU A 617 17.25 -28.13 -5.65
CA LEU A 617 17.18 -28.24 -7.11
C LEU A 617 18.47 -28.78 -7.73
N VAL A 618 19.64 -28.31 -7.25
CA VAL A 618 20.94 -28.80 -7.71
C VAL A 618 21.11 -30.28 -7.35
N LYS A 619 20.84 -30.67 -6.10
CA LYS A 619 20.91 -32.08 -5.68
C LYS A 619 19.95 -32.96 -6.46
N HIS A 620 18.70 -32.51 -6.65
CA HIS A 620 17.75 -33.26 -7.48
C HIS A 620 18.29 -33.45 -8.90
N TRP A 621 18.89 -32.42 -9.49
CA TRP A 621 19.51 -32.50 -10.81
C TRP A 621 20.70 -33.47 -10.83
N GLU A 622 21.56 -33.45 -9.81
CA GLU A 622 22.68 -34.40 -9.66
C GLU A 622 22.16 -35.83 -9.52
N THR A 623 21.18 -36.08 -8.65
CA THR A 623 20.58 -37.41 -8.45
C THR A 623 19.92 -37.93 -9.73
N VAL A 624 19.14 -37.09 -10.44
CA VAL A 624 18.54 -37.48 -11.73
C VAL A 624 19.63 -37.82 -12.75
N SER A 625 20.74 -37.07 -12.76
CA SER A 625 21.89 -37.33 -13.61
C SER A 625 22.58 -38.65 -13.29
N GLU A 626 22.83 -38.93 -12.01
CA GLU A 626 23.42 -40.18 -11.54
C GLU A 626 22.49 -41.38 -11.79
N MET A 627 21.17 -41.21 -11.61
CA MET A 627 20.18 -42.22 -11.93
C MET A 627 20.14 -42.51 -13.43
N GLU A 628 20.21 -41.48 -14.29
CA GLU A 628 20.31 -41.63 -15.74
C GLU A 628 21.60 -42.37 -16.15
N GLU A 629 22.74 -42.01 -15.56
CA GLU A 629 24.03 -42.69 -15.80
C GLU A 629 24.00 -44.15 -15.30
N ALA A 630 23.39 -44.42 -14.14
CA ALA A 630 23.21 -45.76 -13.60
C ALA A 630 22.21 -46.59 -14.41
N MET A 631 21.17 -45.98 -14.98
CA MET A 631 20.20 -46.63 -15.85
C MET A 631 20.79 -46.97 -17.22
N ILE A 632 21.79 -46.22 -17.68
CA ILE A 632 22.62 -46.53 -18.85
C ILE A 632 23.58 -47.71 -18.56
N LEU A 633 23.91 -47.99 -17.29
CA LEU A 633 24.89 -48.99 -16.87
C LEU A 633 24.29 -50.31 -16.34
N GLN A 634 22.98 -50.47 -16.22
CA GLN A 634 22.37 -51.77 -15.89
C GLN A 634 22.35 -52.71 -17.11
N PRO A 635 22.85 -53.97 -17.01
CA PRO A 635 22.77 -54.91 -18.11
C PRO A 635 21.34 -55.41 -18.29
N GLU A 636 20.81 -55.22 -19.50
CA GLU A 636 19.56 -55.74 -20.04
C GLU A 636 19.23 -57.15 -19.50
N ARG A 637 18.18 -57.27 -18.70
CA ARG A 637 17.44 -58.53 -18.53
C ARG A 637 15.97 -58.31 -18.83
N ASP A 638 15.55 -59.02 -19.88
CA ASP A 638 14.18 -59.41 -20.22
C ASP A 638 13.23 -58.35 -20.79
N GLN A 639 13.50 -57.89 -22.03
CA GLN A 639 12.45 -57.59 -23.02
C GLN A 639 12.92 -57.97 -24.45
N PRO A 640 12.01 -58.41 -25.35
CA PRO A 640 12.38 -58.93 -26.66
C PRO A 640 12.90 -57.81 -27.57
N LYS A 641 14.06 -58.07 -28.18
CA LYS A 641 14.76 -57.20 -29.13
C LYS A 641 13.80 -56.63 -30.18
N LEU A 642 13.51 -55.33 -30.09
CA LEU A 642 13.33 -54.50 -31.28
C LEU A 642 14.73 -54.07 -31.71
N ASP A 643 15.10 -54.43 -32.94
CA ASP A 643 16.38 -54.10 -33.55
C ASP A 643 16.60 -52.58 -33.60
N VAL A 644 17.25 -52.04 -32.57
CA VAL A 644 17.94 -50.76 -32.66
C VAL A 644 19.35 -51.06 -33.13
N VAL A 645 19.56 -50.90 -34.43
CA VAL A 645 20.89 -50.81 -35.04
C VAL A 645 21.67 -49.75 -34.25
N PRO A 646 22.85 -50.08 -33.68
CA PRO A 646 23.63 -49.10 -32.95
C PRO A 646 24.15 -48.09 -33.99
N ALA A 647 23.60 -46.87 -33.97
CA ALA A 647 24.23 -45.76 -34.66
C ALA A 647 25.55 -45.46 -33.93
N LYS A 648 26.64 -46.07 -34.40
CA LYS A 648 27.98 -45.53 -34.25
C LYS A 648 27.90 -44.05 -34.63
N ASN A 649 27.83 -43.16 -33.66
CA ASN A 649 28.00 -41.74 -33.92
C ASN A 649 29.51 -41.56 -34.17
N PRO A 650 29.96 -41.25 -35.40
CA PRO A 650 31.38 -41.08 -35.67
C PRO A 650 31.89 -39.90 -34.85
N GLU A 651 33.12 -39.99 -34.35
CA GLU A 651 33.81 -38.89 -33.66
C GLU A 651 33.53 -37.56 -34.38
N ARG A 652 32.88 -36.61 -33.69
CA ARG A 652 32.51 -35.33 -34.31
C ARG A 652 33.75 -34.57 -34.72
N GLN A 653 33.77 -34.09 -35.96
CA GLN A 653 34.98 -33.53 -36.55
C GLN A 653 34.98 -31.99 -36.57
N HIS A 654 33.82 -31.33 -36.48
CA HIS A 654 33.65 -29.87 -36.46
C HIS A 654 33.10 -29.33 -35.12
N ARG A 655 33.18 -28.01 -34.93
CA ARG A 655 32.79 -27.32 -33.70
C ARG A 655 31.31 -26.99 -33.66
N CYS A 656 30.71 -27.03 -32.47
CA CYS A 656 29.33 -26.67 -32.23
C CYS A 656 29.24 -25.49 -31.26
N VAL A 657 28.35 -24.53 -31.51
CA VAL A 657 28.02 -23.45 -30.57
C VAL A 657 26.54 -23.58 -30.22
N PHE A 658 26.20 -23.56 -28.93
CA PHE A 658 24.81 -23.59 -28.50
C PHE A 658 24.37 -22.20 -28.08
N MET A 659 23.25 -21.73 -28.65
CA MET A 659 22.67 -20.45 -28.28
C MET A 659 21.39 -20.65 -27.45
N VAL A 660 21.41 -20.07 -26.25
CA VAL A 660 20.27 -19.94 -25.34
C VAL A 660 19.57 -18.62 -25.67
N THR A 661 18.25 -18.67 -25.87
CA THR A 661 17.50 -17.49 -26.35
C THR A 661 16.04 -17.53 -25.90
N PRO A 662 15.42 -16.38 -25.63
CA PRO A 662 13.98 -16.28 -25.40
C PRO A 662 13.14 -16.86 -26.56
N GLU A 663 11.95 -17.36 -26.24
CA GLU A 663 11.01 -17.87 -27.25
C GLU A 663 10.09 -16.77 -27.81
N ALA A 664 10.68 -15.70 -28.35
CA ALA A 664 9.93 -14.60 -28.95
C ALA A 664 10.49 -14.20 -30.32
N ALA A 665 9.60 -13.83 -31.24
CA ALA A 665 9.95 -13.48 -32.63
C ALA A 665 10.80 -12.21 -32.74
N GLU A 666 10.74 -11.33 -31.72
CA GLU A 666 11.56 -10.12 -31.65
C GLU A 666 13.07 -10.40 -31.60
N PHE A 667 13.48 -11.62 -31.20
CA PHE A 667 14.88 -12.03 -31.18
C PHE A 667 15.34 -12.72 -32.47
N ASP A 668 14.48 -12.86 -33.49
CA ASP A 668 14.85 -13.53 -34.74
C ASP A 668 16.02 -12.82 -35.46
N ASP A 669 16.06 -11.48 -35.41
CA ASP A 669 17.11 -10.69 -36.05
C ASP A 669 18.49 -10.93 -35.41
N VAL A 670 18.56 -10.98 -34.08
CA VAL A 670 19.82 -11.28 -33.37
C VAL A 670 20.22 -12.73 -33.57
N ILE A 671 19.27 -13.68 -33.60
CA ILE A 671 19.56 -15.09 -33.89
C ILE A 671 20.11 -15.25 -35.30
N ASP A 672 19.56 -14.52 -36.28
CA ASP A 672 20.04 -14.56 -37.67
C ASP A 672 21.42 -13.92 -37.83
N ALA A 673 21.71 -12.86 -37.08
CA ALA A 673 23.06 -12.28 -37.02
C ALA A 673 24.05 -13.27 -36.40
N VAL A 674 23.72 -13.90 -35.26
CA VAL A 674 24.57 -14.93 -34.63
C VAL A 674 24.77 -16.11 -35.57
N ARG A 675 23.73 -16.54 -36.30
CA ARG A 675 23.84 -17.63 -37.28
C ARG A 675 24.83 -17.28 -38.39
N THR A 676 24.81 -16.04 -38.87
CA THR A 676 25.78 -15.55 -39.86
C THR A 676 27.21 -15.60 -39.31
N VAL A 677 27.42 -15.13 -38.08
CA VAL A 677 28.75 -15.17 -37.43
C VAL A 677 29.23 -16.61 -37.22
N VAL A 678 28.44 -17.43 -36.55
CA VAL A 678 28.83 -18.79 -36.15
C VAL A 678 28.96 -19.73 -37.34
N GLU A 679 27.97 -19.77 -38.23
CA GLU A 679 27.94 -20.73 -39.33
C GLU A 679 28.76 -20.26 -40.54
N ASP A 680 28.65 -18.99 -40.92
CA ASP A 680 29.27 -18.50 -42.15
C ASP A 680 30.68 -17.92 -41.93
N TYR A 681 30.91 -17.16 -40.85
CA TYR A 681 32.23 -16.59 -40.56
C TYR A 681 33.14 -17.58 -39.84
N TRP A 682 32.65 -18.19 -38.75
CA TRP A 682 33.44 -19.10 -37.90
C TRP A 682 33.45 -20.55 -38.38
N LYS A 683 32.58 -20.90 -39.34
CA LYS A 683 32.43 -22.27 -39.85
C LYS A 683 32.17 -23.30 -38.74
N CYS A 684 31.31 -22.94 -37.80
CA CYS A 684 30.85 -23.77 -36.69
C CYS A 684 29.35 -24.09 -36.85
N GLU A 685 28.88 -25.20 -36.30
CA GLU A 685 27.44 -25.54 -36.29
C GLU A 685 26.74 -24.76 -35.16
N LEU A 686 25.71 -23.96 -35.47
CA LEU A 686 24.87 -23.32 -34.46
C LEU A 686 23.73 -24.27 -34.06
N LEU A 687 23.63 -24.53 -32.77
CA LEU A 687 22.58 -25.35 -32.16
C LEU A 687 21.61 -24.45 -31.40
N LEU A 688 20.32 -24.56 -31.69
CA LEU A 688 19.25 -23.88 -30.94
C LEU A 688 18.28 -24.88 -30.33
N ALA A 689 17.80 -24.59 -29.12
CA ALA A 689 16.75 -25.38 -28.48
C ALA A 689 15.44 -25.38 -29.30
N ARG A 690 15.14 -24.27 -29.99
CA ARG A 690 13.95 -24.14 -30.86
C ARG A 690 13.99 -25.03 -32.10
N ASP A 691 15.17 -25.50 -32.51
CA ASP A 691 15.32 -26.38 -33.67
C ASP A 691 15.02 -27.86 -33.34
N LEU A 692 14.73 -28.17 -32.06
CA LEU A 692 14.29 -29.50 -31.61
C LEU A 692 12.81 -29.75 -31.91
N LYS A 693 12.50 -30.87 -32.56
CA LYS A 693 11.11 -31.31 -32.83
C LYS A 693 10.28 -31.57 -31.55
N GLN A 694 10.93 -31.90 -30.44
CA GLN A 694 10.30 -32.12 -29.15
C GLN A 694 11.26 -31.62 -28.05
N LYS A 695 10.85 -30.58 -27.33
CA LYS A 695 11.64 -29.97 -26.26
C LYS A 695 11.46 -30.79 -24.99
N SER A 696 12.26 -31.84 -24.84
CA SER A 696 12.44 -32.50 -23.55
C SER A 696 13.71 -31.97 -22.89
N THR A 697 13.75 -32.00 -21.55
CA THR A 697 14.94 -31.69 -20.75
C THR A 697 16.15 -32.49 -21.24
N ASP A 698 15.97 -33.77 -21.57
CA ASP A 698 17.00 -34.64 -22.15
C ASP A 698 17.48 -34.19 -23.53
N GLY A 699 16.60 -33.58 -24.33
CA GLY A 699 16.93 -33.06 -25.66
C GLY A 699 17.84 -31.84 -25.57
N ILE A 700 17.50 -30.91 -24.67
CA ILE A 700 18.30 -29.70 -24.41
C ILE A 700 19.63 -30.08 -23.76
N ARG A 701 19.61 -30.96 -22.75
CA ARG A 701 20.81 -31.50 -22.10
C ARG A 701 21.74 -32.18 -23.11
N ARG A 702 21.17 -32.95 -24.05
CA ARG A 702 21.93 -33.53 -25.16
C ARG A 702 22.54 -32.44 -26.04
N LEU A 703 21.87 -31.34 -26.36
CA LEU A 703 22.50 -30.26 -27.14
C LEU A 703 23.62 -29.55 -26.38
N MET A 704 23.40 -29.19 -25.11
CA MET A 704 24.40 -28.53 -24.26
C MET A 704 25.67 -29.36 -24.13
N ASN A 705 25.54 -30.68 -23.93
CA ASN A 705 26.68 -31.58 -23.85
C ASN A 705 27.55 -31.61 -25.12
N ARG A 706 26.97 -31.26 -26.27
CA ARG A 706 27.63 -31.26 -27.59
C ARG A 706 28.33 -29.94 -27.92
N ALA A 707 27.98 -28.85 -27.24
CA ALA A 707 28.41 -27.51 -27.60
C ALA A 707 29.83 -27.23 -27.13
N ASP A 708 30.71 -26.75 -28.00
CA ASP A 708 32.07 -26.34 -27.65
C ASP A 708 32.12 -24.90 -27.10
N ALA A 709 31.07 -24.10 -27.30
CA ALA A 709 30.86 -22.77 -26.73
C ALA A 709 29.38 -22.43 -26.58
N PHE A 710 29.09 -21.40 -25.78
CA PHE A 710 27.74 -20.95 -25.45
C PHE A 710 27.55 -19.46 -25.73
N ILE A 711 26.40 -19.11 -26.30
CA ILE A 711 25.95 -17.73 -26.47
C ILE A 711 24.59 -17.62 -25.79
N VAL A 712 24.35 -16.59 -24.99
CA VAL A 712 23.09 -16.40 -24.28
C VAL A 712 22.53 -15.03 -24.59
N GLU A 713 21.32 -14.97 -25.14
CA GLU A 713 20.52 -13.76 -25.19
C GLU A 713 19.83 -13.58 -23.82
N SER A 714 20.14 -12.49 -23.11
CA SER A 714 19.74 -12.28 -21.71
C SER A 714 18.83 -11.06 -21.47
N THR A 715 18.31 -10.43 -22.52
CA THR A 715 17.67 -9.10 -22.47
C THR A 715 16.45 -9.04 -21.55
N THR A 716 15.60 -10.06 -21.57
CA THR A 716 14.29 -10.06 -20.89
C THR A 716 14.28 -10.77 -19.55
N GLY A 717 15.41 -11.33 -19.09
CA GLY A 717 15.45 -12.05 -17.81
C GLY A 717 14.57 -13.31 -17.74
N GLN A 718 14.07 -13.82 -18.87
CA GLN A 718 13.11 -14.94 -18.87
C GLN A 718 13.58 -16.14 -18.03
N PRO A 719 12.73 -16.69 -17.13
CA PRO A 719 13.15 -17.75 -16.20
C PRO A 719 13.81 -18.97 -16.87
N GLN A 720 13.32 -19.39 -18.04
CA GLN A 720 13.89 -20.49 -18.81
C GLN A 720 15.33 -20.18 -19.26
N VAL A 721 15.56 -19.00 -19.82
CA VAL A 721 16.88 -18.52 -20.24
C VAL A 721 17.81 -18.44 -19.03
N MET A 722 17.33 -17.93 -17.89
CA MET A 722 18.12 -17.81 -16.66
C MET A 722 18.51 -19.18 -16.07
N LEU A 723 17.59 -20.15 -16.09
CA LEU A 723 17.85 -21.54 -15.68
C LEU A 723 18.92 -22.20 -16.56
N GLU A 724 18.77 -22.10 -17.89
CA GLU A 724 19.74 -22.65 -18.85
C GLU A 724 21.11 -21.95 -18.73
N THR A 725 21.12 -20.63 -18.53
CA THR A 725 22.33 -19.84 -18.29
C THR A 725 23.06 -20.30 -17.03
N GLY A 726 22.32 -20.53 -15.93
CA GLY A 726 22.88 -21.10 -14.70
C GLY A 726 23.51 -22.46 -14.95
N ALA A 727 22.79 -23.37 -15.63
CA ALA A 727 23.30 -24.70 -15.97
C ALA A 727 24.59 -24.65 -16.83
N VAL A 728 24.67 -23.70 -17.77
CA VAL A 728 25.89 -23.47 -18.56
C VAL A 728 27.05 -22.95 -17.70
N ARG A 729 26.79 -21.94 -16.85
CA ARG A 729 27.83 -21.31 -16.02
C ARG A 729 28.47 -22.28 -15.02
N PHE A 730 27.69 -23.27 -14.57
CA PHE A 730 28.15 -24.30 -13.65
C PHE A 730 28.52 -25.63 -14.34
N ASP A 731 28.65 -25.68 -15.68
CA ASP A 731 29.13 -26.87 -16.39
C ASP A 731 30.57 -27.21 -15.93
N PRO A 732 30.84 -28.42 -15.43
CA PRO A 732 32.16 -28.83 -14.94
C PRO A 732 33.28 -28.78 -16.00
N ARG A 733 32.92 -28.67 -17.30
CA ARG A 733 33.88 -28.54 -18.41
C ARG A 733 34.26 -27.10 -18.75
N SER A 734 33.56 -26.10 -18.20
CA SER A 734 33.76 -24.65 -18.39
C SER A 734 34.26 -24.25 -19.79
N ARG A 735 33.33 -24.00 -20.71
CA ARG A 735 33.58 -23.64 -22.12
C ARG A 735 33.41 -22.12 -22.37
N PRO A 736 33.91 -21.56 -23.49
CA PRO A 736 33.69 -20.15 -23.82
C PRO A 736 32.21 -19.79 -23.76
N PHE A 737 31.91 -18.65 -23.14
CA PHE A 737 30.57 -18.21 -22.80
C PHE A 737 30.42 -16.71 -23.07
N VAL A 738 29.41 -16.35 -23.86
CA VAL A 738 29.14 -14.95 -24.26
C VAL A 738 27.70 -14.58 -23.89
N LEU A 739 27.54 -13.41 -23.28
CA LEU A 739 26.23 -12.81 -22.99
C LEU A 739 25.92 -11.74 -24.03
N LEU A 740 24.72 -11.77 -24.59
CA LEU A 740 24.16 -10.75 -25.46
C LEU A 740 23.03 -10.04 -24.71
N ARG A 741 22.98 -8.72 -24.86
CA ARG A 741 21.93 -7.89 -24.25
C ARG A 741 21.60 -6.68 -25.12
N ASP A 742 20.32 -6.33 -25.21
CA ASP A 742 19.87 -5.04 -25.70
C ASP A 742 19.50 -4.18 -24.48
N GLU A 743 20.34 -3.18 -24.18
CA GLU A 743 20.10 -2.26 -23.07
C GLU A 743 18.93 -1.30 -23.30
N THR A 744 18.46 -1.16 -24.54
CA THR A 744 17.37 -0.27 -24.95
C THR A 744 15.99 -0.94 -25.02
N HIS A 745 15.91 -2.25 -24.78
CA HIS A 745 14.66 -3.01 -24.86
C HIS A 745 13.64 -2.60 -23.78
N GLU A 746 12.37 -2.40 -24.16
CA GLU A 746 11.32 -1.89 -23.26
C GLU A 746 11.03 -2.82 -22.06
N LEU A 747 11.22 -4.14 -22.26
CA LEU A 747 10.98 -5.18 -21.25
C LEU A 747 12.27 -5.64 -20.55
N ARG A 748 13.29 -4.78 -20.44
CA ARG A 748 14.55 -5.15 -19.80
C ARG A 748 14.36 -5.38 -18.30
N GLU A 749 14.76 -6.55 -17.84
CA GLU A 749 14.85 -6.87 -16.41
C GLU A 749 16.31 -6.88 -15.94
N ASP A 750 16.52 -6.65 -14.64
CA ASP A 750 17.84 -6.78 -14.03
C ASP A 750 18.24 -8.26 -13.95
N MET A 751 19.52 -8.53 -14.25
CA MET A 751 20.04 -9.89 -14.20
C MET A 751 20.01 -10.38 -12.75
N PRO A 752 19.54 -11.62 -12.49
CA PRO A 752 19.47 -12.18 -11.13
C PRO A 752 20.86 -12.50 -10.54
N PHE A 753 21.93 -12.30 -11.31
CA PHE A 753 23.31 -12.49 -10.90
C PHE A 753 24.23 -11.45 -11.55
N ASP A 754 25.35 -11.15 -10.90
CA ASP A 754 26.41 -10.32 -11.48
C ASP A 754 27.27 -11.17 -12.46
N PRO A 755 27.33 -10.80 -13.76
CA PRO A 755 28.14 -11.53 -14.72
C PRO A 755 29.66 -11.43 -14.44
N GLY A 756 30.15 -10.43 -13.68
CA GLY A 756 31.59 -10.23 -13.44
C GLY A 756 32.35 -9.78 -14.69
N ASP A 757 33.64 -10.15 -14.83
CA ASP A 757 34.51 -9.86 -16.01
C ASP A 757 34.10 -10.59 -17.32
N GLN A 758 32.86 -11.09 -17.40
CA GLN A 758 32.36 -11.83 -18.57
C GLN A 758 32.08 -10.91 -19.75
N ASN A 759 32.24 -11.45 -20.98
CA ASN A 759 32.02 -10.71 -22.22
C ASN A 759 30.51 -10.50 -22.48
N CYS A 760 29.93 -9.52 -21.79
CA CYS A 760 28.57 -9.03 -22.04
C CYS A 760 28.61 -8.01 -23.17
N ILE A 761 27.96 -8.34 -24.29
CA ILE A 761 27.95 -7.54 -25.50
C ILE A 761 26.59 -6.85 -25.60
N ASP A 762 26.60 -5.52 -25.49
CA ASP A 762 25.45 -4.68 -25.76
C ASP A 762 25.27 -4.49 -27.28
N TYR A 763 24.14 -4.94 -27.81
CA TYR A 763 23.83 -4.82 -29.24
C TYR A 763 22.75 -3.79 -29.58
N SER A 764 22.36 -2.95 -28.62
CA SER A 764 21.32 -1.91 -28.76
C SER A 764 21.43 -1.09 -30.05
N GLY A 765 20.30 -0.91 -30.73
CA GLY A 765 20.15 0.02 -31.86
C GLY A 765 20.83 -0.41 -33.18
N ARG A 766 21.14 -1.70 -33.36
CA ARG A 766 21.79 -2.23 -34.58
C ARG A 766 20.90 -3.26 -35.27
N ALA A 767 20.83 -3.21 -36.60
CA ALA A 767 20.04 -4.14 -37.42
C ALA A 767 20.87 -4.79 -38.55
N ASP A 768 20.41 -5.97 -38.99
CA ASP A 768 20.90 -6.70 -40.18
C ASP A 768 22.43 -6.98 -40.20
N LYS A 769 23.08 -6.83 -41.36
CA LYS A 769 24.49 -7.18 -41.58
C LYS A 769 25.47 -6.40 -40.69
N ALA A 770 25.12 -5.18 -40.30
CA ALA A 770 25.94 -4.38 -39.39
C ALA A 770 26.00 -4.99 -37.97
N LEU A 771 24.94 -5.72 -37.58
CA LEU A 771 24.91 -6.47 -36.32
C LEU A 771 25.85 -7.69 -36.38
N ALA A 772 25.84 -8.47 -37.46
CA ALA A 772 26.71 -9.63 -37.61
C ALA A 772 28.21 -9.26 -37.57
N GLU A 773 28.63 -8.23 -38.31
CA GLU A 773 30.02 -7.75 -38.30
C GLU A 773 30.45 -7.24 -36.92
N TYR A 774 29.53 -6.59 -36.20
CA TYR A 774 29.79 -6.14 -34.84
C TYR A 774 29.92 -7.30 -33.84
N LEU A 775 28.98 -8.24 -33.86
CA LEU A 775 29.00 -9.41 -32.97
C LEU A 775 30.27 -10.24 -33.21
N ASP A 776 30.69 -10.43 -34.47
CA ASP A 776 31.96 -11.09 -34.79
C ASP A 776 33.15 -10.38 -34.13
N HIS A 777 33.23 -9.05 -34.27
CA HIS A 777 34.31 -8.25 -33.71
C HIS A 777 34.36 -8.32 -32.17
N GLU A 778 33.22 -8.15 -31.50
CA GLU A 778 33.14 -8.14 -30.03
C GLU A 778 33.33 -9.52 -29.41
N MET A 779 32.74 -10.57 -30.00
CA MET A 779 32.90 -11.93 -29.49
C MET A 779 34.35 -12.40 -29.57
N GLN A 780 35.08 -12.02 -30.64
CA GLN A 780 36.49 -12.38 -30.80
C GLN A 780 37.45 -11.62 -29.85
N LYS A 781 36.98 -10.61 -29.11
CA LYS A 781 37.78 -9.99 -28.04
C LYS A 781 37.99 -10.93 -26.86
N ASP A 782 37.09 -11.89 -26.66
CA ASP A 782 37.24 -12.93 -25.65
C ASP A 782 38.37 -13.90 -26.07
N VAL A 783 39.35 -14.07 -25.17
CA VAL A 783 40.53 -14.89 -25.42
C VAL A 783 40.17 -16.36 -25.65
N ASN A 784 39.15 -16.88 -24.95
CA ASN A 784 38.71 -18.27 -25.07
C ASN A 784 37.96 -18.49 -26.38
N VAL A 785 37.15 -17.53 -26.84
CA VAL A 785 36.52 -17.56 -28.16
C VAL A 785 37.59 -17.51 -29.26
N ALA A 786 38.55 -16.60 -29.18
CA ALA A 786 39.64 -16.51 -30.14
C ALA A 786 40.52 -17.78 -30.18
N GLN A 787 40.73 -18.41 -29.03
CA GLN A 787 41.47 -19.67 -28.92
C GLN A 787 40.69 -20.85 -29.50
N LEU A 788 39.37 -20.93 -29.25
CA LEU A 788 38.48 -21.93 -29.84
C LEU A 788 38.55 -21.89 -31.37
N LEU A 789 38.53 -20.69 -31.96
CA LEU A 789 38.55 -20.52 -33.42
C LEU A 789 39.89 -20.90 -34.06
N LYS A 790 41.01 -20.73 -33.34
CA LYS A 790 42.36 -21.05 -33.80
C LYS A 790 42.71 -22.55 -33.80
N ASP A 791 41.88 -23.40 -33.20
CA ASP A 791 42.13 -24.84 -33.11
C ASP A 791 42.03 -25.54 -34.49
N SER A 792 43.14 -25.67 -35.21
CA SER A 792 43.18 -26.25 -36.55
C SER A 792 42.90 -27.76 -36.62
N ALA A 793 42.68 -28.44 -35.49
CA ALA A 793 42.35 -29.87 -35.45
C ALA A 793 40.89 -30.16 -35.84
N ARG A 794 40.02 -29.15 -35.85
CA ARG A 794 38.59 -29.29 -36.17
C ARG A 794 38.30 -28.87 -37.62
N GLN A 795 37.42 -29.64 -38.26
CA GLN A 795 36.90 -29.40 -39.60
C GLN A 795 35.93 -28.22 -39.64
N ARG A 796 35.77 -27.63 -40.82
CA ARG A 796 34.94 -26.46 -41.07
C ARG A 796 33.52 -26.85 -41.45
N PHE A 797 32.54 -26.41 -40.67
CA PHE A 797 31.13 -26.64 -40.94
C PHE A 797 30.70 -25.90 -42.21
N LEU A 798 29.93 -26.57 -43.08
CA LEU A 798 29.31 -25.94 -44.25
C LEU A 798 27.83 -25.68 -43.95
N SER A 799 27.45 -24.42 -43.81
CA SER A 799 26.10 -24.02 -43.40
C SER A 799 25.02 -24.43 -44.42
N PRO A 800 23.79 -24.74 -43.96
CA PRO A 800 22.65 -24.97 -44.85
C PRO A 800 22.42 -23.81 -45.83
N ARG A 801 22.56 -22.57 -45.35
CA ARG A 801 22.41 -21.34 -46.17
C ARG A 801 23.40 -21.33 -47.33
N ARG A 802 24.67 -21.58 -47.03
CA ARG A 802 25.72 -21.62 -48.04
C ARG A 802 25.53 -22.77 -49.01
N LEU A 803 25.08 -23.94 -48.54
CA LEU A 803 24.79 -25.08 -49.38
C LEU A 803 23.67 -24.77 -50.39
N ILE A 804 22.59 -24.14 -49.96
CA ILE A 804 21.49 -23.72 -50.84
C ILE A 804 21.98 -22.74 -51.90
N GLU A 805 22.85 -21.79 -51.55
CA GLU A 805 23.46 -20.86 -52.51
C GLU A 805 24.28 -21.58 -53.58
N LEU A 806 25.13 -22.53 -53.17
CA LEU A 806 26.01 -23.27 -54.07
C LEU A 806 25.25 -24.17 -55.04
N PHE A 807 24.02 -24.54 -54.70
CA PHE A 807 23.19 -25.45 -55.48
C PHE A 807 22.25 -24.70 -56.44
N LYS A 808 22.20 -23.36 -56.42
CA LYS A 808 21.41 -22.59 -57.40
C LYS A 808 21.88 -22.88 -58.83
N PRO A 809 20.95 -23.10 -59.80
CA PRO A 809 19.51 -22.82 -59.73
C PRO A 809 18.63 -23.98 -59.20
N VAL A 810 19.21 -25.11 -58.75
CA VAL A 810 18.42 -26.22 -58.20
C VAL A 810 17.80 -25.81 -56.86
N THR A 811 16.50 -26.02 -56.73
CA THR A 811 15.77 -25.71 -55.50
C THR A 811 15.80 -26.94 -54.60
N LEU A 812 16.55 -26.87 -53.51
CA LEU A 812 16.59 -27.95 -52.51
C LEU A 812 15.46 -27.74 -51.50
N ASP A 813 14.67 -28.77 -51.24
CA ASP A 813 13.72 -28.76 -50.13
C ASP A 813 14.43 -28.92 -48.77
N ALA A 814 13.70 -28.63 -47.68
CA ALA A 814 14.26 -28.68 -46.33
C ALA A 814 14.75 -30.08 -45.90
N LEU A 815 14.15 -31.15 -46.44
CA LEU A 815 14.53 -32.53 -46.11
C LEU A 815 15.83 -32.91 -46.83
N MET A 816 15.98 -32.53 -48.10
CA MET A 816 17.20 -32.69 -48.88
C MET A 816 18.36 -31.93 -48.25
N VAL A 817 18.17 -30.65 -47.90
CA VAL A 817 19.20 -29.84 -47.22
C VAL A 817 19.62 -30.50 -45.91
N ARG A 818 18.66 -30.94 -45.09
CA ARG A 818 18.94 -31.62 -43.82
C ARG A 818 19.71 -32.93 -44.02
N THR A 819 19.38 -33.68 -45.07
CA THR A 819 20.04 -34.94 -45.42
C THR A 819 21.48 -34.70 -45.85
N LEU A 820 21.71 -33.69 -46.69
CA LEU A 820 23.03 -33.29 -47.17
C LEU A 820 23.91 -32.79 -46.02
N VAL A 821 23.40 -31.91 -45.16
CA VAL A 821 24.15 -31.39 -44.00
C VAL A 821 24.46 -32.51 -42.99
N SER A 822 23.53 -33.45 -42.78
CA SER A 822 23.77 -34.60 -41.90
C SER A 822 24.81 -35.58 -42.47
N ARG A 823 24.80 -35.81 -43.80
CA ARG A 823 25.71 -36.78 -44.45
C ARG A 823 27.06 -36.18 -44.76
N PHE A 824 27.12 -34.87 -45.01
CA PHE A 824 28.32 -34.11 -45.38
C PHE A 824 28.37 -32.77 -44.61
N PRO A 825 28.61 -32.80 -43.28
CA PRO A 825 28.55 -31.58 -42.46
C PRO A 825 29.68 -30.58 -42.70
N THR A 826 30.79 -30.97 -43.34
CA THR A 826 32.02 -30.17 -43.35
C THR A 826 32.61 -29.98 -44.75
N GLU A 827 33.30 -28.87 -44.97
CA GLU A 827 34.01 -28.56 -46.22
C GLU A 827 35.00 -29.67 -46.59
N GLU A 828 35.73 -30.20 -45.61
CA GLU A 828 36.71 -31.28 -45.78
C GLU A 828 36.04 -32.60 -46.20
N ARG A 829 34.81 -32.83 -45.75
CA ARG A 829 34.02 -33.99 -46.17
C ARG A 829 33.48 -33.78 -47.58
N TRP A 830 32.99 -32.58 -47.91
CA TRP A 830 32.56 -32.22 -49.27
C TRP A 830 33.67 -32.38 -50.32
N ARG A 831 34.92 -32.10 -49.97
CA ARG A 831 36.09 -32.34 -50.85
C ARG A 831 36.29 -33.83 -51.20
N LYS A 832 35.74 -34.75 -50.41
CA LYS A 832 35.86 -36.20 -50.60
C LYS A 832 34.61 -36.84 -51.21
N VAL A 833 33.52 -36.08 -51.37
CA VAL A 833 32.25 -36.56 -51.93
C VAL A 833 32.43 -36.83 -53.43
N THR A 834 31.89 -37.95 -53.90
CA THR A 834 31.80 -38.26 -55.34
C THR A 834 30.43 -37.89 -55.90
N ALA A 835 30.32 -37.80 -57.23
CA ALA A 835 29.03 -37.53 -57.87
C ALA A 835 27.98 -38.63 -57.58
N GLU A 836 28.41 -39.87 -57.35
CA GLU A 836 27.53 -40.99 -56.95
C GLU A 836 27.01 -40.80 -55.52
N ASP A 837 27.88 -40.44 -54.57
CA ASP A 837 27.50 -40.17 -53.17
C ASP A 837 26.48 -39.04 -53.05
N LEU A 838 26.62 -38.01 -53.90
CA LEU A 838 25.71 -36.87 -53.95
C LEU A 838 24.40 -37.23 -54.64
N ALA A 839 24.43 -38.01 -55.73
CA ALA A 839 23.23 -38.46 -56.43
C ALA A 839 22.28 -39.23 -55.48
N ASP A 840 22.82 -40.07 -54.59
CA ASP A 840 22.03 -40.79 -53.59
C ASP A 840 21.20 -39.89 -52.67
N CYS A 841 21.55 -38.61 -52.54
CA CYS A 841 20.89 -37.66 -51.66
C CYS A 841 19.97 -36.66 -52.40
N LEU A 842 19.95 -36.69 -53.73
CA LEU A 842 19.32 -35.66 -54.56
C LEU A 842 18.01 -36.11 -55.23
N ASP A 843 17.49 -37.30 -54.92
CA ASP A 843 16.22 -37.83 -55.43
C ASP A 843 15.96 -37.51 -56.93
N GLU A 844 15.02 -36.62 -57.25
CA GLU A 844 14.66 -36.24 -58.62
C GLU A 844 15.73 -35.41 -59.36
N HIS A 845 16.70 -34.86 -58.64
CA HIS A 845 17.81 -34.04 -59.14
C HIS A 845 19.12 -34.83 -59.31
N LYS A 846 19.11 -36.16 -59.20
CA LYS A 846 20.27 -37.05 -59.39
C LYS A 846 21.13 -36.72 -60.62
N GLY A 847 20.50 -36.34 -61.74
CA GLY A 847 21.19 -35.98 -62.99
C GLY A 847 22.06 -34.72 -62.91
N PHE A 848 21.88 -33.87 -61.90
CA PHE A 848 22.67 -32.66 -61.68
C PHE A 848 23.84 -32.84 -60.72
N ALA A 849 24.00 -34.03 -60.11
CA ALA A 849 24.99 -34.28 -59.05
C ALA A 849 26.42 -33.87 -59.44
N SER A 850 26.87 -34.18 -60.67
CA SER A 850 28.21 -33.80 -61.13
C SER A 850 28.39 -32.27 -61.22
N ILE A 851 27.37 -31.55 -61.70
CA ILE A 851 27.42 -30.08 -61.87
C ILE A 851 27.38 -29.38 -60.52
N LEU A 852 26.53 -29.88 -59.61
CA LEU A 852 26.39 -29.33 -58.26
C LEU A 852 27.66 -29.57 -57.43
N LEU A 853 28.25 -30.77 -57.54
CA LEU A 853 29.51 -31.08 -56.88
C LEU A 853 30.67 -30.21 -57.39
N ASP A 854 30.74 -29.97 -58.70
CA ASP A 854 31.72 -29.04 -59.30
C ASP A 854 31.57 -27.62 -58.76
N ASN A 855 30.34 -27.12 -58.56
CA ASN A 855 30.10 -25.81 -57.97
C ASN A 855 30.57 -25.72 -56.52
N VAL A 856 30.32 -26.78 -55.74
CA VAL A 856 30.83 -26.87 -54.36
C VAL A 856 32.36 -26.89 -54.35
N HIS A 857 33.00 -27.77 -55.13
CA HIS A 857 34.47 -27.84 -55.20
C HIS A 857 35.11 -26.55 -55.68
N LYS A 858 34.50 -25.83 -56.63
CA LYS A 858 34.95 -24.51 -57.08
C LYS A 858 34.83 -23.42 -56.02
N SER A 859 33.83 -23.49 -55.13
CA SER A 859 33.71 -22.53 -54.02
C SER A 859 34.58 -22.88 -52.82
N LEU A 860 34.97 -24.15 -52.67
CA LEU A 860 35.79 -24.61 -51.54
C LEU A 860 37.30 -24.48 -51.82
N ASN A 861 37.72 -24.46 -53.08
CA ASN A 861 39.09 -24.16 -53.51
C ASN A 861 39.33 -22.66 -53.61
#